data_AF-A0A137QIR8-F1
#
_entry.id   AF-A0A137QIR8-F1
#
_cell.length_a   1.000
_cell.length_b   1.000
_cell.length_c   1.000
_cell.angle_alpha   90.00
_cell.angle_beta   90.00
_cell.angle_gamma   90.00
#
_symmetry.space_group_name_H-M   'P 1'
#
loop_
_entity.id
_entity.type
_entity.pdbx_description
1 polymer ?
#
loop_
_entity_poly.entity_id
_entity_poly.type
_entity_poly.pdbx_seq_one_letter_code
_entity_poly.pdbx_strand_id
1 'polypeptide(L)'
;MCHIDAWWFCLKDSHGAYWGWDTRGGPCGIHDEPDHMFIVKDSNGVEYVDDNLTNDELDALCGLYITFTGQEEQTSKLSYYPLVSVFEGQGLDMGWWTDHVESLWQMATKAALNSTHVDKLAIPMNSIKWREKIRGFADLRRAQKKLESHSKKFLDEHVGQLDAQISNVVHDMYSCIHIHSKTSLPPFPQTALSKLCALIQLFPPPPEISPSQLTRLILSLQPSLIHSPFQAWAILGYHIQEAGLRELSSPSIALLEERIGLFGYTLSGIKRIDDKTAQLSFEGPSSIKVDVLAGSQPLRPFPFTGKLSFQPSPHFMGLLTCFMQAHAFGWDVSLIPPAILPSALTSTSTLVRVFSGLLGYNSEMLHMYKELGGRELLMRRKIEDGGATSWEPSPLVEAPWSGQLLHLSDLDIIRSTTGSLLQMFQDHEAELWEGKCIVGYASPDEIQAGKLLAAHPSFYIISTASKSLPLKDWLSDEQANMFFPIPSRPMDTQEELSIFTATGRPKELADMLLQFTEKYRASISTNNVLRSRRLDLSFIISQSLLSQFLPAIERLNLNTLLEESNICTKADAFNPSPRVEGDNIIYPPPSSSGEQTYPTIIPSFKPSEDPAGVSLHVSHHFYDNSLQTGLMCDLVIDLELLGEHVVLLGNQGVGKNKIVDRLCQEVGVNNRHYLDFEDFRCFVKLFKTLREIDALYNYLKGTSQYFDFAIFKQFMR
;
A
#
# COMPACT_ATOMS: atom_id res chain seq x y z
N MET A 1 -14.56 -10.42 44.73
CA MET A 1 -14.87 -10.87 43.36
C MET A 1 -14.08 -10.11 42.30
N CYS A 2 -13.83 -8.79 42.44
CA CYS A 2 -13.12 -7.99 41.43
C CYS A 2 -11.63 -8.30 41.19
N HIS A 3 -10.92 -8.98 42.11
CA HIS A 3 -9.47 -9.27 41.95
C HIS A 3 -9.16 -10.49 41.08
N ILE A 4 -10.16 -11.30 40.71
CA ILE A 4 -9.94 -12.62 40.09
C ILE A 4 -9.72 -12.52 38.58
N ASP A 5 -10.37 -11.55 37.93
CA ASP A 5 -10.28 -11.34 36.47
C ASP A 5 -9.10 -10.44 36.07
N ALA A 6 -8.44 -9.80 37.03
CA ALA A 6 -7.40 -8.78 36.76
C ALA A 6 -6.07 -9.36 36.29
N TRP A 7 -5.65 -10.55 36.76
CA TRP A 7 -4.42 -11.20 36.27
C TRP A 7 -4.58 -11.70 34.82
N TRP A 8 -5.79 -12.12 34.47
CA TRP A 8 -6.17 -12.48 33.09
C TRP A 8 -6.13 -11.25 32.19
N PHE A 9 -6.79 -10.17 32.61
CA PHE A 9 -6.78 -8.89 31.90
C PHE A 9 -5.37 -8.32 31.76
N CYS A 10 -4.54 -8.41 32.81
CA CYS A 10 -3.18 -7.91 32.74
C CYS A 10 -2.34 -8.66 31.70
N LEU A 11 -2.41 -10.01 31.61
CA LEU A 11 -1.47 -10.79 30.79
C LEU A 11 -2.02 -11.39 29.48
N LYS A 12 -3.33 -11.60 29.34
CA LYS A 12 -3.96 -12.08 28.09
C LYS A 12 -4.11 -10.94 27.08
N ASP A 13 -4.49 -9.77 27.57
CA ASP A 13 -4.82 -8.60 26.77
C ASP A 13 -3.56 -7.78 26.40
N SER A 14 -2.44 -8.05 27.07
CA SER A 14 -1.13 -7.56 26.66
C SER A 14 -0.60 -8.22 25.37
N HIS A 15 -1.03 -9.43 25.01
CA HIS A 15 -0.33 -10.17 23.95
C HIS A 15 -1.22 -10.94 22.97
N GLY A 16 -2.49 -10.55 22.77
CA GLY A 16 -3.37 -11.32 21.86
C GLY A 16 -4.64 -10.67 21.28
N ALA A 17 -5.04 -9.47 21.67
CA ALA A 17 -6.16 -8.76 21.04
C ALA A 17 -5.90 -7.25 21.08
N TYR A 18 -6.26 -6.55 20.00
CA TYR A 18 -6.02 -5.13 19.72
C TYR A 18 -6.65 -4.12 20.73
N TRP A 19 -7.03 -4.53 21.94
CA TRP A 19 -7.74 -3.69 22.93
C TRP A 19 -7.26 -3.83 24.39
N GLY A 20 -6.11 -4.46 24.65
CA GLY A 20 -5.72 -4.84 26.02
C GLY A 20 -4.60 -4.04 26.70
N TRP A 21 -3.92 -3.13 25.99
CA TRP A 21 -2.94 -2.23 26.61
C TRP A 21 -3.57 -1.02 27.30
N ASP A 22 -4.79 -0.62 26.88
CA ASP A 22 -5.58 0.46 27.49
C ASP A 22 -5.93 0.20 28.96
N THR A 23 -5.86 -1.05 29.44
CA THR A 23 -6.14 -1.40 30.84
C THR A 23 -4.93 -1.35 31.78
N ARG A 24 -3.69 -1.27 31.26
CA ARG A 24 -2.48 -1.14 32.12
C ARG A 24 -1.96 0.29 32.19
N GLY A 25 -2.12 1.04 31.11
CA GLY A 25 -1.88 2.47 31.12
C GLY A 25 -3.21 3.17 30.97
N GLY A 26 -3.72 3.74 32.05
CA GLY A 26 -4.76 4.76 31.95
C GLY A 26 -4.33 5.88 30.99
N PRO A 27 -5.27 6.75 30.54
CA PRO A 27 -4.97 7.92 29.73
C PRO A 27 -3.85 8.75 30.37
N CYS A 28 -2.63 8.56 29.88
CA CYS A 28 -1.46 9.28 30.37
C CYS A 28 -1.35 10.63 29.65
N GLY A 29 -1.60 11.70 30.41
CA GLY A 29 -1.47 13.09 29.95
C GLY A 29 -2.42 14.02 30.70
N ILE A 30 -2.08 15.31 30.76
CA ILE A 30 -3.03 16.37 31.19
C ILE A 30 -3.60 16.95 29.90
N HIS A 31 -4.89 16.76 29.64
CA HIS A 31 -5.58 17.42 28.53
C HIS A 31 -6.03 18.83 28.97
N ASP A 32 -5.88 19.84 28.11
CA ASP A 32 -6.21 21.23 28.44
C ASP A 32 -7.73 21.45 28.68
N GLU A 33 -8.57 20.60 28.09
CA GLU A 33 -10.02 20.55 28.35
C GLU A 33 -10.36 19.48 29.41
N PRO A 34 -10.92 19.86 30.59
CA PRO A 34 -11.20 18.94 31.70
C PRO A 34 -12.23 17.85 31.39
N ASP A 35 -13.14 18.11 30.44
CA ASP A 35 -14.22 17.18 30.07
C ASP A 35 -13.71 15.94 29.33
N HIS A 36 -12.45 15.95 28.89
CA HIS A 36 -11.78 14.82 28.23
C HIS A 36 -10.92 14.00 29.20
N MET A 37 -10.88 14.38 30.48
CA MET A 37 -10.18 13.65 31.54
C MET A 37 -11.19 12.94 32.45
N PHE A 38 -11.01 11.64 32.69
CA PHE A 38 -11.80 10.93 33.71
C PHE A 38 -11.22 11.23 35.09
N ILE A 39 -11.92 12.06 35.87
CA ILE A 39 -11.49 12.51 37.20
C ILE A 39 -12.43 11.96 38.26
N VAL A 40 -11.91 11.17 39.21
CA VAL A 40 -12.65 10.70 40.38
C VAL A 40 -12.22 11.52 41.59
N LYS A 41 -13.16 12.00 42.41
CA LYS A 41 -12.84 12.69 43.67
C LYS A 41 -13.15 11.80 44.86
N ASP A 42 -12.20 11.63 45.77
CA ASP A 42 -12.50 10.95 47.04
C ASP A 42 -13.27 11.85 48.02
N SER A 43 -13.67 11.26 49.15
CA SER A 43 -14.40 11.95 50.23
C SER A 43 -13.61 13.09 50.90
N ASN A 44 -12.30 13.16 50.69
CA ASN A 44 -11.42 14.21 51.19
C ASN A 44 -11.16 15.31 50.15
N GLY A 45 -11.74 15.19 48.95
CA GLY A 45 -11.58 16.14 47.86
C GLY A 45 -10.31 15.95 47.04
N VAL A 46 -9.60 14.82 47.20
CA VAL A 46 -8.44 14.48 46.37
C VAL A 46 -8.94 14.00 45.00
N GLU A 47 -8.41 14.60 43.94
CA GLU A 47 -8.73 14.27 42.56
C GLU A 47 -7.77 13.18 42.06
N TYR A 48 -8.32 12.08 41.55
CA TYR A 48 -7.60 10.96 40.96
C TYR A 48 -7.85 10.97 39.46
N VAL A 49 -6.77 10.84 38.70
CA VAL A 49 -6.75 10.77 37.25
C VAL A 49 -6.23 9.38 36.88
N ASP A 50 -6.84 8.74 35.89
CA ASP A 50 -6.49 7.39 35.45
C ASP A 50 -5.03 7.34 34.91
N ASP A 51 -4.14 6.66 35.64
CA ASP A 51 -2.68 6.63 35.42
C ASP A 51 -2.14 5.20 35.15
N ASN A 52 -0.82 5.07 34.96
CA ASN A 52 -0.20 3.76 34.78
C ASN A 52 -0.21 2.98 36.10
N LEU A 53 -0.61 1.71 36.06
CA LEU A 53 -0.49 0.83 37.22
C LEU A 53 0.96 0.75 37.70
N THR A 54 1.18 1.11 38.96
CA THR A 54 2.46 0.97 39.62
C THR A 54 2.82 -0.51 39.82
N ASN A 55 4.11 -0.79 40.06
CA ASN A 55 4.55 -2.16 40.37
C ASN A 55 3.87 -2.72 41.63
N ASP A 56 3.54 -1.86 42.59
CA ASP A 56 2.85 -2.27 43.83
C ASP A 56 1.38 -2.63 43.55
N GLU A 57 0.71 -1.92 42.64
CA GLU A 57 -0.64 -2.24 42.19
C GLU A 57 -0.66 -3.52 41.34
N LEU A 58 0.31 -3.71 40.45
CA LEU A 58 0.48 -4.97 39.69
C LEU A 58 0.73 -6.15 40.62
N ASP A 59 1.56 -5.97 41.65
CA ASP A 59 1.80 -6.98 42.67
C ASP A 59 0.50 -7.30 43.43
N ALA A 60 -0.29 -6.28 43.80
CA ALA A 60 -1.59 -6.46 44.43
C ALA A 60 -2.59 -7.19 43.52
N LEU A 61 -2.61 -6.91 42.21
CA LEU A 61 -3.43 -7.60 41.22
C LEU A 61 -3.01 -9.06 41.02
N CYS A 62 -1.72 -9.37 41.19
CA CYS A 62 -1.24 -10.75 41.24
C CYS A 62 -1.63 -11.49 42.54
N GLY A 63 -2.39 -10.84 43.42
CA GLY A 63 -2.81 -11.35 44.72
C GLY A 63 -1.64 -11.47 45.68
N LEU A 64 -0.65 -10.58 45.58
CA LEU A 64 0.47 -10.53 46.52
C LEU A 64 -0.03 -10.19 47.92
N TYR A 65 0.49 -10.91 48.90
CA TYR A 65 0.35 -10.56 50.30
C TYR A 65 1.65 -10.82 51.04
N ILE A 66 1.85 -10.04 52.09
CA ILE A 66 3.02 -10.06 52.94
C ILE A 66 2.63 -10.79 54.22
N THR A 67 3.30 -11.92 54.48
CA THR A 67 3.08 -12.73 55.69
C THR A 67 4.29 -12.68 56.58
N PHE A 68 4.11 -12.52 57.90
CA PHE A 68 5.20 -12.64 58.85
C PHE A 68 5.58 -14.10 59.04
N THR A 69 6.88 -14.41 58.95
CA THR A 69 7.37 -15.79 58.99
C THR A 69 7.44 -16.37 60.41
N GLY A 70 7.06 -15.59 61.43
CA GLY A 70 7.06 -15.99 62.84
C GLY A 70 8.42 -15.90 63.53
N GLN A 71 9.44 -15.32 62.87
CA GLN A 71 10.75 -14.99 63.43
C GLN A 71 11.05 -13.50 63.17
N GLU A 72 10.92 -12.66 64.20
CA GLU A 72 11.15 -11.20 64.15
C GLU A 72 10.42 -10.47 62.99
N GLU A 73 10.91 -9.30 62.56
CA GLU A 73 10.36 -8.47 61.46
C GLU A 73 10.47 -9.12 60.07
N GLN A 74 10.82 -10.41 59.97
CA GLN A 74 10.98 -11.08 58.70
C GLN A 74 9.62 -11.36 58.04
N THR A 75 9.48 -10.89 56.80
CA THR A 75 8.27 -11.06 56.01
C THR A 75 8.52 -11.91 54.75
N SER A 76 7.50 -12.64 54.31
CA SER A 76 7.48 -13.43 53.09
C SER A 76 6.37 -12.94 52.17
N LYS A 77 6.76 -12.62 50.94
CA LYS A 77 5.86 -12.28 49.82
C LYS A 77 5.29 -13.56 49.20
N LEU A 78 3.99 -13.74 49.28
CA LEU A 78 3.26 -14.87 48.68
C LEU A 78 2.19 -14.33 47.74
N SER A 79 2.01 -14.94 46.57
CA SER A 79 1.04 -14.50 45.57
C SER A 79 0.24 -15.64 44.96
N TYR A 80 -1.02 -15.39 44.64
CA TYR A 80 -1.90 -16.37 43.96
C TYR A 80 -1.55 -16.57 42.49
N TYR A 81 -0.88 -15.59 41.90
CA TYR A 81 -0.37 -15.62 40.54
C TYR A 81 1.11 -15.19 40.51
N PRO A 82 1.92 -15.61 39.52
CA PRO A 82 3.30 -15.17 39.45
C PRO A 82 3.34 -13.66 39.25
N LEU A 83 4.15 -12.98 40.07
CA LEU A 83 4.43 -11.55 39.87
C LEU A 83 5.03 -11.35 38.47
N VAL A 84 4.79 -10.20 37.85
CA VAL A 84 5.28 -9.89 36.49
C VAL A 84 6.80 -10.07 36.42
N SER A 85 7.53 -9.53 37.40
CA SER A 85 8.99 -9.66 37.55
C SER A 85 9.49 -11.10 37.71
N VAL A 86 8.61 -12.02 38.13
CA VAL A 86 8.92 -13.46 38.26
C VAL A 86 8.58 -14.20 36.97
N PHE A 87 7.56 -13.75 36.24
CA PHE A 87 7.08 -14.35 35.00
C PHE A 87 7.99 -14.07 33.80
N GLU A 88 8.48 -12.85 33.67
CA GLU A 88 9.30 -12.42 32.54
C GLU A 88 10.59 -13.24 32.38
N GLY A 89 10.89 -13.61 31.13
CA GLY A 89 12.08 -14.38 30.77
C GLY A 89 12.08 -15.84 31.24
N GLN A 90 10.99 -16.33 31.82
CA GLN A 90 10.82 -17.75 32.12
C GLN A 90 10.34 -18.52 30.88
N GLY A 91 10.43 -19.85 30.89
CA GLY A 91 10.15 -20.65 29.70
C GLY A 91 8.66 -20.76 29.33
N LEU A 92 7.77 -20.13 30.09
CA LEU A 92 6.36 -19.92 29.72
C LEU A 92 6.10 -18.48 29.21
N ASP A 93 7.10 -17.60 29.25
CA ASP A 93 7.09 -16.28 28.59
C ASP A 93 7.41 -16.46 27.10
N MET A 94 6.39 -16.87 26.35
CA MET A 94 6.47 -17.10 24.90
C MET A 94 6.26 -15.83 24.08
N GLY A 95 5.96 -14.70 24.72
CA GLY A 95 5.56 -13.45 24.04
C GLY A 95 4.10 -13.45 23.54
N TRP A 96 3.33 -14.51 23.76
CA TRP A 96 1.88 -14.57 23.57
C TRP A 96 1.20 -15.47 24.61
N TRP A 97 -0.10 -15.27 24.82
CA TRP A 97 -0.88 -16.05 25.77
C TRP A 97 -1.16 -17.46 25.21
N THR A 98 -0.59 -18.49 25.83
CA THR A 98 -0.73 -19.89 25.39
C THR A 98 -1.84 -20.61 26.13
N ASP A 99 -2.39 -21.67 25.54
CA ASP A 99 -3.35 -22.57 26.20
C ASP A 99 -2.83 -23.13 27.52
N HIS A 100 -1.52 -23.32 27.63
CA HIS A 100 -0.88 -23.79 28.86
C HIS A 100 -0.92 -22.73 29.97
N VAL A 101 -0.67 -21.47 29.63
CA VAL A 101 -0.77 -20.34 30.56
C VAL A 101 -2.23 -20.09 30.95
N GLU A 102 -3.17 -20.17 30.00
CA GLU A 102 -4.62 -20.12 30.27
C GLU A 102 -5.05 -21.23 31.23
N SER A 103 -4.58 -22.47 31.04
CA SER A 103 -4.87 -23.57 31.95
C SER A 103 -4.33 -23.32 33.36
N LEU A 104 -3.11 -22.76 33.49
CA LEU A 104 -2.53 -22.40 34.79
C LEU A 104 -3.35 -21.31 35.49
N TRP A 105 -3.83 -20.33 34.74
CA TRP A 105 -4.73 -19.28 35.21
C TRP A 105 -6.03 -19.87 35.75
N GLN A 106 -6.75 -20.65 34.94
CA GLN A 106 -8.02 -21.24 35.33
C GLN A 106 -7.91 -22.14 36.56
N MET A 107 -6.79 -22.86 36.70
CA MET A 107 -6.52 -23.69 37.88
C MET A 107 -6.32 -22.84 39.14
N ALA A 108 -5.52 -21.78 39.07
CA ALA A 108 -5.28 -20.88 40.20
C ALA A 108 -6.57 -20.13 40.61
N THR A 109 -7.37 -19.68 39.65
CA THR A 109 -8.68 -19.04 39.87
C THR A 109 -9.68 -19.97 40.57
N LYS A 110 -9.84 -21.20 40.09
CA LYS A 110 -10.73 -22.21 40.70
C LYS A 110 -10.30 -22.55 42.12
N ALA A 111 -9.00 -22.61 42.38
CA ALA A 111 -8.44 -22.87 43.70
C ALA A 111 -8.67 -21.71 44.67
N ALA A 112 -8.55 -20.45 44.22
CA ALA A 112 -8.80 -19.27 45.06
C ALA A 112 -10.28 -19.11 45.45
N LEU A 113 -11.21 -19.62 44.64
CA LEU A 113 -12.66 -19.51 44.85
C LEU A 113 -13.26 -20.62 45.72
N ASN A 114 -12.62 -21.78 45.83
CA ASN A 114 -13.15 -22.94 46.55
C ASN A 114 -12.42 -23.16 47.89
N SER A 115 -13.05 -22.77 49.01
CA SER A 115 -12.49 -22.91 50.36
C SER A 115 -12.52 -24.34 50.94
N THR A 116 -13.09 -25.32 50.22
CA THR A 116 -13.36 -26.68 50.72
C THR A 116 -12.43 -27.76 50.15
N HIS A 117 -11.62 -27.46 49.14
CA HIS A 117 -10.63 -28.40 48.59
C HIS A 117 -9.24 -27.74 48.58
N VAL A 118 -8.45 -28.03 49.62
CA VAL A 118 -7.01 -27.69 49.63
C VAL A 118 -6.27 -28.70 48.77
N ASP A 119 -6.38 -28.58 47.45
CA ASP A 119 -5.38 -29.19 46.57
C ASP A 119 -4.01 -28.57 46.93
N LYS A 120 -2.92 -29.35 46.91
CA LYS A 120 -1.56 -28.84 47.22
C LYS A 120 -1.10 -27.68 46.31
N LEU A 121 -1.85 -27.38 45.25
CA LEU A 121 -1.68 -26.27 44.31
C LEU A 121 -2.40 -24.98 44.73
N ALA A 122 -3.25 -25.03 45.76
CA ALA A 122 -4.19 -23.98 46.19
C ALA A 122 -3.67 -23.10 47.33
N ILE A 123 -2.35 -23.00 47.48
CA ILE A 123 -1.74 -22.06 48.43
C ILE A 123 -0.90 -21.08 47.61
N PRO A 124 -1.12 -19.77 47.77
CA PRO A 124 -0.31 -18.74 47.15
C PRO A 124 1.16 -18.92 47.48
N MET A 125 1.97 -18.69 46.47
CA MET A 125 3.32 -19.20 46.38
C MET A 125 4.32 -18.05 46.45
N ASN A 126 5.52 -18.34 46.97
CA ASN A 126 6.62 -17.39 46.89
C ASN A 126 7.25 -17.43 45.49
N SER A 127 8.11 -16.45 45.21
CA SER A 127 8.80 -16.33 43.91
C SER A 127 9.63 -17.56 43.53
N ILE A 128 10.13 -18.34 44.49
CA ILE A 128 10.90 -19.56 44.25
C ILE A 128 10.01 -20.65 43.67
N LYS A 129 8.88 -20.94 44.34
CA LYS A 129 7.90 -21.92 43.88
C LYS A 129 7.28 -21.51 42.53
N TRP A 130 7.05 -20.21 42.33
CA TRP A 130 6.63 -19.71 41.03
C TRP A 130 7.66 -20.03 39.96
N ARG A 131 8.93 -19.63 40.13
CA ARG A 131 10.00 -19.92 39.16
C ARG A 131 10.14 -21.39 38.78
N GLU A 132 9.92 -22.31 39.72
CA GLU A 132 9.92 -23.75 39.41
C GLU A 132 8.76 -24.15 38.49
N LYS A 133 7.58 -23.57 38.72
CA LYS A 133 6.34 -23.91 38.03
C LYS A 133 6.25 -23.30 36.63
N ILE A 134 6.71 -22.07 36.48
CA ILE A 134 6.74 -21.37 35.18
C ILE A 134 8.07 -21.54 34.44
N ARG A 135 8.96 -22.39 34.96
CA ARG A 135 10.29 -22.63 34.41
C ARG A 135 10.21 -22.92 32.91
N GLY A 136 9.25 -23.74 32.47
CA GLY A 136 9.08 -24.13 31.06
C GLY A 136 10.29 -24.89 30.49
N PHE A 137 10.38 -24.97 29.16
CA PHE A 137 11.42 -25.75 28.49
C PHE A 137 12.81 -25.10 28.59
N ALA A 138 13.79 -25.86 29.08
CA ALA A 138 15.17 -25.37 29.27
C ALA A 138 15.87 -25.00 27.96
N ASP A 139 15.51 -25.66 26.86
CA ASP A 139 16.09 -25.40 25.55
C ASP A 139 15.61 -24.06 24.99
N LEU A 140 14.36 -23.70 25.25
CA LEU A 140 13.77 -22.44 24.76
C LEU A 140 14.37 -21.23 25.48
N ARG A 141 14.56 -21.30 26.80
CA ARG A 141 15.31 -20.27 27.56
C ARG A 141 16.76 -20.14 27.09
N ARG A 142 17.42 -21.28 26.77
CA ARG A 142 18.78 -21.28 26.22
C ARG A 142 18.81 -20.69 24.80
N ALA A 143 17.79 -20.95 23.98
CA ALA A 143 17.67 -20.41 22.64
C ALA A 143 17.44 -18.89 22.68
N GLN A 144 16.51 -18.37 23.49
CA GLN A 144 16.30 -16.93 23.68
C GLN A 144 17.58 -16.23 24.16
N LYS A 145 18.24 -16.77 25.20
CA LYS A 145 19.49 -16.19 25.71
C LYS A 145 20.63 -16.23 24.68
N LYS A 146 20.72 -17.30 23.88
CA LYS A 146 21.71 -17.40 22.79
C LYS A 146 21.39 -16.44 21.65
N LEU A 147 20.12 -16.31 21.28
CA LEU A 147 19.66 -15.37 20.26
C LEU A 147 20.02 -13.94 20.67
N GLU A 148 19.69 -13.55 21.90
CA GLU A 148 20.06 -12.24 22.45
C GLU A 148 21.58 -12.01 22.47
N SER A 149 22.35 -13.01 22.91
CA SER A 149 23.81 -12.94 22.91
C SER A 149 24.41 -12.86 21.51
N HIS A 150 23.88 -13.61 20.54
CA HIS A 150 24.36 -13.60 19.15
C HIS A 150 23.98 -12.30 18.44
N SER A 151 22.75 -11.81 18.64
CA SER A 151 22.31 -10.51 18.14
C SER A 151 23.21 -9.40 18.67
N LYS A 152 23.50 -9.38 19.97
CA LYS A 152 24.42 -8.40 20.56
C LYS A 152 25.82 -8.48 19.97
N LYS A 153 26.40 -9.68 19.88
CA LYS A 153 27.74 -9.88 19.32
C LYS A 153 27.83 -9.48 17.83
N PHE A 154 26.82 -9.82 17.04
CA PHE A 154 26.74 -9.43 15.64
C PHE A 154 26.75 -7.91 15.50
N LEU A 155 25.99 -7.20 16.35
CA LEU A 155 25.95 -5.75 16.37
C LEU A 155 27.29 -5.14 16.80
N ASP A 156 27.90 -5.63 17.88
CA ASP A 156 29.21 -5.13 18.32
C ASP A 156 30.29 -5.27 17.21
N GLU A 157 30.25 -6.38 16.46
CA GLU A 157 31.22 -6.66 15.39
C GLU A 157 30.96 -5.86 14.09
N HIS A 158 29.69 -5.62 13.73
CA HIS A 158 29.33 -5.02 12.43
C HIS A 158 28.87 -3.56 12.51
N VAL A 159 28.49 -3.07 13.69
CA VAL A 159 28.04 -1.69 13.93
C VAL A 159 29.13 -0.87 14.64
N GLY A 160 29.93 -1.48 15.51
CA GLY A 160 31.00 -0.80 16.27
C GLY A 160 32.18 -0.27 15.45
N GLN A 161 32.22 -0.52 14.14
CA GLN A 161 33.22 0.03 13.20
C GLN A 161 32.77 1.32 12.49
N LEU A 162 31.53 1.75 12.69
CA LEU A 162 31.05 3.04 12.17
C LEU A 162 31.49 4.19 13.09
N ASP A 163 31.62 5.40 12.53
CA ASP A 163 32.00 6.63 13.23
C ASP A 163 31.26 6.77 14.58
N ALA A 164 31.88 7.36 15.60
CA ALA A 164 31.38 7.29 16.98
C ALA A 164 29.93 7.84 17.13
N GLN A 165 29.56 8.82 16.32
CA GLN A 165 28.19 9.34 16.27
C GLN A 165 27.20 8.35 15.63
N ILE A 166 27.63 7.62 14.60
CA ILE A 166 26.80 6.66 13.86
C ILE A 166 26.60 5.38 14.66
N SER A 167 27.65 4.88 15.32
CA SER A 167 27.55 3.72 16.21
C SER A 167 26.59 4.00 17.37
N ASN A 168 26.60 5.21 17.93
CA ASN A 168 25.66 5.61 18.98
C ASN A 168 24.23 5.68 18.44
N VAL A 169 23.98 6.32 17.29
CA VAL A 169 22.63 6.38 16.70
C VAL A 169 22.03 5.01 16.43
N VAL A 170 22.81 4.08 15.85
CA VAL A 170 22.35 2.72 15.53
C VAL A 170 22.17 1.88 16.80
N HIS A 171 23.11 1.96 17.75
CA HIS A 171 23.04 1.27 19.05
C HIS A 171 21.89 1.80 19.92
N ASP A 172 21.65 3.10 19.89
CA ASP A 172 20.66 3.76 20.73
C ASP A 172 19.25 3.60 20.14
N MET A 173 19.07 3.73 18.82
CA MET A 173 17.80 3.33 18.17
C MET A 173 17.47 1.86 18.46
N TYR A 174 18.46 0.96 18.41
CA TYR A 174 18.24 -0.45 18.72
C TYR A 174 17.93 -0.70 20.20
N SER A 175 18.70 -0.11 21.12
CA SER A 175 18.51 -0.32 22.57
C SER A 175 17.18 0.27 23.05
N CYS A 176 16.80 1.46 22.58
CA CYS A 176 15.52 2.08 22.89
C CYS A 176 14.33 1.26 22.39
N ILE A 177 14.40 0.76 21.15
CA ILE A 177 13.31 -0.05 20.59
C ILE A 177 13.29 -1.44 21.22
N HIS A 178 14.42 -2.06 21.51
CA HIS A 178 14.47 -3.43 22.04
C HIS A 178 14.14 -3.51 23.54
N ILE A 179 14.58 -2.56 24.36
CA ILE A 179 14.29 -2.54 25.81
C ILE A 179 12.78 -2.42 26.08
N HIS A 180 12.03 -1.75 25.19
CA HIS A 180 10.58 -1.54 25.32
C HIS A 180 9.74 -2.29 24.27
N SER A 181 10.38 -3.10 23.40
CA SER A 181 9.74 -3.95 22.36
C SER A 181 8.76 -5.00 22.89
N LYS A 182 8.59 -5.12 24.21
CA LYS A 182 7.72 -6.16 24.74
C LYS A 182 6.24 -5.82 24.62
N THR A 183 5.82 -4.57 24.39
CA THR A 183 4.40 -4.25 24.61
C THR A 183 3.75 -3.16 23.73
N SER A 184 4.47 -2.12 23.28
CA SER A 184 3.83 -0.98 22.57
C SER A 184 4.45 -0.58 21.23
N LEU A 185 5.67 -1.02 20.93
CA LEU A 185 6.37 -0.77 19.66
C LEU A 185 6.52 -2.06 18.86
N PRO A 186 6.27 -2.06 17.53
CA PRO A 186 6.52 -3.23 16.71
C PRO A 186 8.02 -3.59 16.74
N PRO A 187 8.39 -4.88 16.73
CA PRO A 187 9.78 -5.31 16.81
C PRO A 187 10.58 -4.75 15.62
N PHE A 188 11.73 -4.14 15.89
CA PHE A 188 12.56 -3.58 14.82
C PHE A 188 13.23 -4.70 14.01
N PRO A 189 13.08 -4.75 12.68
CA PRO A 189 13.68 -5.80 11.87
C PRO A 189 15.21 -5.73 11.92
N GLN A 190 15.89 -6.85 12.14
CA GLN A 190 17.36 -6.89 12.09
C GLN A 190 17.90 -6.49 10.71
N THR A 191 17.16 -6.79 9.65
CA THR A 191 17.44 -6.38 8.27
C THR A 191 17.49 -4.85 8.13
N ALA A 192 16.67 -4.11 8.88
CA ALA A 192 16.65 -2.66 8.83
C ALA A 192 17.98 -2.04 9.32
N LEU A 193 18.65 -2.63 10.31
CA LEU A 193 19.96 -2.15 10.77
C LEU A 193 21.03 -2.34 9.70
N SER A 194 21.01 -3.46 8.98
CA SER A 194 21.95 -3.69 7.87
C SER A 194 21.75 -2.66 6.74
N LYS A 195 20.49 -2.35 6.40
CA LYS A 195 20.14 -1.30 5.42
C LYS A 195 20.56 0.08 5.90
N LEU A 196 20.36 0.40 7.19
CA LEU A 196 20.79 1.66 7.78
C LEU A 196 22.32 1.83 7.72
N CYS A 197 23.08 0.79 8.06
CA CYS A 197 24.54 0.83 7.97
C CYS A 197 25.01 1.05 6.52
N ALA A 198 24.44 0.33 5.56
CA ALA A 198 24.74 0.51 4.14
C ALA A 198 24.40 1.93 3.65
N LEU A 199 23.22 2.46 4.05
CA LEU A 199 22.80 3.82 3.74
C LEU A 199 23.80 4.84 4.25
N ILE A 200 24.23 4.74 5.50
CA ILE A 200 25.16 5.71 6.09
C ILE A 200 26.54 5.63 5.46
N GLN A 201 27.01 4.43 5.11
CA GLN A 201 28.31 4.24 4.46
C GLN A 201 28.38 4.91 3.09
N LEU A 202 27.33 4.77 2.27
CA LEU A 202 27.30 5.37 0.93
C LEU A 202 26.82 6.82 0.94
N PHE A 203 25.85 7.15 1.80
CA PHE A 203 25.24 8.47 1.97
C PHE A 203 25.44 8.98 3.41
N PRO A 204 26.63 9.53 3.75
CA PRO A 204 26.91 10.03 5.09
C PRO A 204 25.89 11.09 5.54
N PRO A 205 25.36 11.01 6.77
CA PRO A 205 24.39 11.96 7.28
C PRO A 205 24.99 13.37 7.45
N PRO A 206 24.16 14.43 7.41
CA PRO A 206 24.58 15.76 7.84
C PRO A 206 24.94 15.78 9.32
N PRO A 207 25.74 16.77 9.78
CA PRO A 207 26.09 16.90 11.20
C PRO A 207 24.87 17.10 12.11
N GLU A 208 23.79 17.67 11.58
CA GLU A 208 22.50 17.76 12.26
C GLU A 208 21.41 17.21 11.33
N ILE A 209 20.73 16.16 11.77
CA ILE A 209 19.58 15.59 11.06
C ILE A 209 18.33 16.31 11.57
N SER A 210 17.50 16.83 10.66
CA SER A 210 16.25 17.48 11.05
C SER A 210 15.19 16.44 11.49
N PRO A 211 14.24 16.82 12.37
CA PRO A 211 13.16 15.93 12.83
C PRO A 211 12.46 15.15 11.73
N SER A 212 12.29 15.81 10.59
CA SER A 212 11.54 15.27 9.46
C SER A 212 12.39 14.32 8.62
N GLN A 213 13.67 14.62 8.40
CA GLN A 213 14.62 13.68 7.81
C GLN A 213 14.72 12.40 8.64
N LEU A 214 14.79 12.52 9.97
CA LEU A 214 14.83 11.40 10.90
C LEU A 214 13.55 10.56 10.85
N THR A 215 12.38 11.21 10.83
CA THR A 215 11.08 10.53 10.72
C THR A 215 10.97 9.75 9.42
N ARG A 216 11.38 10.33 8.28
CA ARG A 216 11.38 9.63 7.00
C ARG A 216 12.30 8.42 7.01
N LEU A 217 13.49 8.55 7.59
CA LEU A 217 14.44 7.43 7.74
C LEU A 217 13.81 6.30 8.54
N ILE A 218 13.25 6.60 9.72
CA ILE A 218 12.61 5.61 10.60
C ILE A 218 11.45 4.92 9.89
N LEU A 219 10.58 5.65 9.19
CA LEU A 219 9.48 5.07 8.43
C LEU A 219 9.94 4.25 7.22
N SER A 220 11.11 4.56 6.64
CA SER A 220 11.69 3.74 5.56
C SER A 220 12.31 2.45 6.11
N LEU A 221 12.81 2.48 7.35
CA LEU A 221 13.38 1.31 8.02
C LEU A 221 12.32 0.42 8.67
N GLN A 222 11.26 1.02 9.22
CA GLN A 222 10.15 0.35 9.87
C GLN A 222 8.82 1.03 9.50
N PRO A 223 8.21 0.65 8.36
CA PRO A 223 7.04 1.32 7.83
C PRO A 223 5.78 1.01 8.63
N SER A 224 5.74 -0.05 9.45
CA SER A 224 4.60 -0.36 10.34
C SER A 224 4.36 0.73 11.40
N LEU A 225 5.38 1.53 11.73
CA LEU A 225 5.22 2.70 12.60
C LEU A 225 4.26 3.75 12.03
N ILE A 226 4.06 3.81 10.72
CA ILE A 226 3.19 4.81 10.07
C ILE A 226 1.74 4.78 10.58
N HIS A 227 1.28 3.61 11.05
CA HIS A 227 -0.07 3.39 11.58
C HIS A 227 -0.04 2.96 13.05
N SER A 228 1.10 3.10 13.72
CA SER A 228 1.21 2.90 15.16
C SER A 228 0.52 4.02 15.94
N PRO A 229 0.00 3.73 17.15
CA PRO A 229 -0.67 4.73 17.97
C PRO A 229 0.27 5.87 18.37
N PHE A 230 -0.28 7.06 18.66
CA PHE A 230 0.50 8.25 18.99
C PHE A 230 1.42 8.03 20.21
N GLN A 231 0.96 7.26 21.19
CA GLN A 231 1.74 6.89 22.37
C GLN A 231 3.05 6.19 21.98
N ALA A 232 3.02 5.30 20.98
CA ALA A 232 4.21 4.63 20.49
C ALA A 232 5.20 5.63 19.87
N TRP A 233 4.70 6.63 19.14
CA TRP A 233 5.52 7.72 18.60
C TRP A 233 6.11 8.62 19.69
N ALA A 234 5.35 8.92 20.74
CA ALA A 234 5.83 9.72 21.87
C ALA A 234 6.95 9.00 22.64
N ILE A 235 6.76 7.69 22.92
CA ILE A 235 7.78 6.84 23.56
C ILE A 235 9.04 6.79 22.70
N LEU A 236 8.88 6.55 21.39
CA LEU A 236 10.00 6.51 20.46
C LEU A 236 10.73 7.86 20.39
N GLY A 237 9.98 8.97 20.33
CA GLY A 237 10.54 10.32 20.31
C GLY A 237 11.33 10.66 21.57
N TYR A 238 10.80 10.35 22.75
CA TYR A 238 11.49 10.54 24.03
C TYR A 238 12.83 9.81 24.06
N HIS A 239 12.84 8.55 23.67
CA HIS A 239 14.05 7.74 23.70
C HIS A 239 15.09 8.13 22.64
N ILE A 240 14.64 8.55 21.45
CA ILE A 240 15.51 9.14 20.44
C ILE A 240 16.17 10.42 21.00
N GLN A 241 15.45 11.23 21.76
CA GLN A 241 16.03 12.39 22.42
C GLN A 241 17.02 12.01 23.53
N GLU A 242 16.72 11.00 24.35
CA GLU A 242 17.66 10.47 25.36
C GLU A 242 18.96 9.95 24.72
N ALA A 243 18.86 9.37 23.53
CA ALA A 243 19.99 8.93 22.71
C ALA A 243 20.83 10.08 22.12
N GLY A 244 20.43 11.33 22.33
CA GLY A 244 21.12 12.52 21.82
C GLY A 244 20.77 12.90 20.38
N LEU A 245 19.72 12.30 19.80
CA LEU A 245 19.13 12.75 18.54
C LEU A 245 18.07 13.85 18.77
N ARG A 246 17.65 14.54 17.71
CA ARG A 246 16.59 15.55 17.78
C ARG A 246 15.20 14.91 17.92
N GLU A 247 14.23 15.76 18.26
CA GLU A 247 12.82 15.39 18.34
C GLU A 247 12.32 14.68 17.08
N LEU A 248 11.54 13.63 17.27
CA LEU A 248 10.87 12.91 16.21
C LEU A 248 9.58 13.64 15.84
N SER A 249 9.43 14.03 14.57
CA SER A 249 8.16 14.63 14.13
C SER A 249 7.06 13.58 14.02
N SER A 250 5.82 13.98 14.29
CA SER A 250 4.67 13.10 14.05
C SER A 250 4.59 12.70 12.57
N PRO A 251 4.28 11.42 12.25
CA PRO A 251 4.12 10.95 10.87
C PRO A 251 2.97 11.67 10.14
N SER A 252 2.07 12.31 10.89
CA SER A 252 0.92 13.07 10.41
C SER A 252 1.24 14.54 10.12
N ILE A 253 2.36 15.08 10.62
CA ILE A 253 2.70 16.50 10.51
C ILE A 253 3.53 16.74 9.24
N ALA A 254 3.00 17.58 8.35
CA ALA A 254 3.50 17.86 7.00
C ALA A 254 4.79 18.71 6.92
N LEU A 255 5.69 18.68 7.91
CA LEU A 255 6.90 19.53 7.96
C LEU A 255 8.17 18.81 7.49
N LEU A 256 8.10 18.12 6.35
CA LEU A 256 9.26 17.48 5.73
C LEU A 256 10.01 18.45 4.83
N GLU A 257 11.33 18.50 4.91
CA GLU A 257 12.16 19.17 3.90
C GLU A 257 11.93 18.45 2.55
N GLU A 258 11.16 19.08 1.67
CA GLU A 258 10.40 18.37 0.62
C GLU A 258 11.24 17.99 -0.58
N ARG A 259 12.34 18.71 -0.80
CA ARG A 259 13.17 18.61 -2.01
C ARG A 259 14.25 17.52 -1.95
N ILE A 260 14.54 17.03 -0.75
CA ILE A 260 15.68 16.17 -0.48
C ILE A 260 15.23 14.73 -0.24
N GLY A 261 16.10 13.77 -0.54
CA GLY A 261 15.95 12.36 -0.23
C GLY A 261 16.36 12.03 1.21
N LEU A 262 16.80 10.80 1.45
CA LEU A 262 17.35 10.37 2.75
C LEU A 262 18.65 11.14 3.02
N PHE A 263 18.87 11.54 4.29
CA PHE A 263 20.04 12.30 4.74
C PHE A 263 20.32 13.62 3.98
N GLY A 264 19.29 14.21 3.39
CA GLY A 264 19.40 15.52 2.76
C GLY A 264 20.08 15.56 1.39
N TYR A 265 20.26 14.41 0.75
CA TYR A 265 20.80 14.33 -0.60
C TYR A 265 19.76 14.68 -1.66
N THR A 266 20.21 15.14 -2.82
CA THR A 266 19.40 15.43 -3.99
C THR A 266 20.07 14.81 -5.22
N LEU A 267 19.28 14.22 -6.10
CA LEU A 267 19.80 13.75 -7.39
C LEU A 267 20.20 14.94 -8.26
N SER A 268 21.45 15.01 -8.68
CA SER A 268 22.01 16.12 -9.47
C SER A 268 22.35 15.76 -10.91
N GLY A 269 22.65 14.48 -11.18
CA GLY A 269 23.04 14.03 -12.52
C GLY A 269 22.87 12.54 -12.74
N ILE A 270 22.66 12.15 -13.99
CA ILE A 270 22.65 10.76 -14.46
C ILE A 270 23.47 10.70 -15.75
N LYS A 271 24.40 9.76 -15.84
CA LYS A 271 25.26 9.58 -17.01
C LYS A 271 25.38 8.11 -17.38
N ARG A 272 25.12 7.74 -18.63
CA ARG A 272 25.37 6.38 -19.13
C ARG A 272 26.88 6.08 -19.12
N ILE A 273 27.27 4.93 -18.59
CA ILE A 273 28.67 4.45 -18.63
C ILE A 273 28.81 3.40 -19.75
N ASP A 274 27.96 2.37 -19.72
CA ASP A 274 27.90 1.29 -20.72
C ASP A 274 26.45 0.80 -20.93
N ASP A 275 26.25 -0.25 -21.72
CA ASP A 275 24.92 -0.79 -22.06
C ASP A 275 24.09 -1.32 -20.88
N LYS A 276 24.66 -1.50 -19.69
CA LYS A 276 23.97 -2.01 -18.50
C LYS A 276 24.21 -1.17 -17.24
N THR A 277 25.00 -0.11 -17.32
CA THR A 277 25.33 0.72 -16.16
C THR A 277 25.18 2.22 -16.42
N ALA A 278 24.76 2.93 -15.38
CA ALA A 278 24.70 4.38 -15.34
C ALA A 278 25.35 4.89 -14.05
N GLN A 279 26.00 6.05 -14.11
CA GLN A 279 26.49 6.75 -12.94
C GLN A 279 25.43 7.74 -12.46
N LEU A 280 25.04 7.62 -11.20
CA LEU A 280 24.24 8.61 -10.49
C LEU A 280 25.16 9.58 -9.78
N SER A 281 24.80 10.87 -9.80
CA SER A 281 25.46 11.92 -9.01
C SER A 281 24.44 12.51 -8.04
N PHE A 282 24.84 12.63 -6.77
CA PHE A 282 24.04 13.21 -5.69
C PHE A 282 24.78 14.38 -5.05
N GLU A 283 24.04 15.43 -4.71
CA GLU A 283 24.53 16.60 -3.97
C GLU A 283 23.79 16.73 -2.64
N GLY A 284 24.50 17.09 -1.57
CA GLY A 284 23.94 17.18 -0.22
C GLY A 284 25.04 17.52 0.80
N PRO A 285 25.07 16.87 1.97
CA PRO A 285 26.16 17.00 2.93
C PRO A 285 27.54 16.70 2.33
N SER A 286 27.56 15.77 1.37
CA SER A 286 28.72 15.46 0.52
C SER A 286 28.27 15.30 -0.94
N SER A 287 29.23 15.31 -1.88
CA SER A 287 28.95 14.98 -3.29
C SER A 287 29.31 13.51 -3.52
N ILE A 288 28.34 12.71 -3.96
CA ILE A 288 28.49 11.26 -4.13
C ILE A 288 28.26 10.90 -5.59
N LYS A 289 29.10 10.00 -6.10
CA LYS A 289 28.91 9.34 -7.39
C LYS A 289 28.92 7.85 -7.19
N VAL A 290 27.90 7.18 -7.72
CA VAL A 290 27.75 5.73 -7.60
C VAL A 290 27.31 5.16 -8.95
N ASP A 291 27.92 4.06 -9.33
CA ASP A 291 27.58 3.33 -10.54
C ASP A 291 26.47 2.33 -10.20
N VAL A 292 25.40 2.35 -10.98
CA VAL A 292 24.18 1.56 -10.76
C VAL A 292 23.79 0.83 -12.02
N LEU A 293 22.99 -0.23 -11.89
CA LEU A 293 22.46 -0.96 -13.03
C LEU A 293 21.43 -0.12 -13.81
N ALA A 294 21.46 -0.23 -15.12
CA ALA A 294 20.57 0.47 -16.02
C ALA A 294 19.98 -0.51 -17.04
N GLY A 295 18.81 -0.18 -17.57
CA GLY A 295 18.21 -0.94 -18.67
C GLY A 295 18.83 -0.58 -20.02
N SER A 296 18.53 -1.37 -21.05
CA SER A 296 19.11 -1.21 -22.39
C SER A 296 18.56 -0.02 -23.18
N GLN A 297 17.46 0.60 -22.75
CA GLN A 297 16.86 1.74 -23.46
C GLN A 297 17.69 3.02 -23.26
N PRO A 298 17.58 4.00 -24.19
CA PRO A 298 18.21 5.31 -24.02
C PRO A 298 17.76 5.98 -22.71
N LEU A 299 18.71 6.58 -21.99
CA LEU A 299 18.39 7.33 -20.78
C LEU A 299 17.60 8.59 -21.12
N ARG A 300 16.55 8.86 -20.36
CA ARG A 300 15.87 10.14 -20.40
C ARG A 300 16.81 11.24 -19.87
N PRO A 301 16.91 12.41 -20.53
CA PRO A 301 17.75 13.51 -20.06
C PRO A 301 17.40 13.98 -18.66
N PHE A 302 18.45 14.19 -17.84
CA PHE A 302 18.38 14.75 -16.50
C PHE A 302 19.57 15.69 -16.26
N PRO A 303 19.41 16.86 -15.59
CA PRO A 303 18.18 17.41 -15.01
C PRO A 303 17.06 17.66 -16.02
N PHE A 304 15.81 17.66 -15.56
CA PHE A 304 14.67 17.85 -16.46
C PHE A 304 14.70 19.24 -17.11
N THR A 305 14.58 19.28 -18.44
CA THR A 305 14.57 20.52 -19.23
C THR A 305 13.40 20.53 -20.21
N GLY A 306 12.98 21.72 -20.65
CA GLY A 306 11.92 21.90 -21.64
C GLY A 306 10.50 21.65 -21.11
N LYS A 307 9.55 21.48 -22.04
CA LYS A 307 8.14 21.23 -21.73
C LYS A 307 7.93 19.75 -21.42
N LEU A 308 7.64 19.45 -20.15
CA LEU A 308 7.45 18.09 -19.65
C LEU A 308 5.96 17.70 -19.66
N SER A 309 5.68 16.40 -19.78
CA SER A 309 4.32 15.84 -19.63
C SER A 309 3.83 15.78 -18.17
N PHE A 310 4.66 16.20 -17.22
CA PHE A 310 4.40 16.17 -15.78
C PHE A 310 5.18 17.34 -15.13
N GLN A 311 4.84 17.67 -13.89
CA GLN A 311 5.52 18.72 -13.14
C GLN A 311 6.42 18.11 -12.06
N PRO A 312 7.75 18.31 -12.12
CA PRO A 312 8.67 17.86 -11.08
C PRO A 312 8.60 18.81 -9.89
N SER A 313 7.60 18.64 -9.03
CA SER A 313 7.51 19.35 -7.75
C SER A 313 8.69 19.02 -6.84
N PRO A 314 9.00 19.85 -5.81
CA PRO A 314 10.02 19.52 -4.82
C PRO A 314 9.81 18.13 -4.21
N HIS A 315 8.59 17.81 -3.81
CA HIS A 315 8.20 16.51 -3.27
C HIS A 315 8.42 15.37 -4.27
N PHE A 316 8.03 15.54 -5.54
CA PHE A 316 8.33 14.57 -6.60
C PHE A 316 9.84 14.30 -6.70
N MET A 317 10.65 15.35 -6.65
CA MET A 317 12.11 15.25 -6.72
C MET A 317 12.72 14.56 -5.49
N GLY A 318 12.18 14.82 -4.29
CA GLY A 318 12.56 14.13 -3.07
C GLY A 318 12.29 12.62 -3.14
N LEU A 319 11.07 12.23 -3.54
CA LEU A 319 10.70 10.83 -3.72
C LEU A 319 11.54 10.14 -4.81
N LEU A 320 11.74 10.81 -5.95
CA LEU A 320 12.60 10.31 -7.02
C LEU A 320 14.04 10.11 -6.53
N THR A 321 14.55 11.02 -5.70
CA THR A 321 15.87 10.87 -5.09
C THR A 321 15.91 9.64 -4.17
N CYS A 322 14.90 9.41 -3.33
CA CYS A 322 14.83 8.20 -2.51
C CYS A 322 14.80 6.91 -3.37
N PHE A 323 14.08 6.91 -4.49
CA PHE A 323 14.07 5.77 -5.43
C PHE A 323 15.47 5.50 -5.98
N MET A 324 16.19 6.56 -6.37
CA MET A 324 17.55 6.46 -6.88
C MET A 324 18.56 6.03 -5.79
N GLN A 325 18.37 6.46 -4.55
CA GLN A 325 19.20 6.01 -3.41
C GLN A 325 18.98 4.53 -3.12
N ALA A 326 17.74 4.04 -3.10
CA ALA A 326 17.45 2.62 -2.91
C ALA A 326 18.00 1.76 -4.07
N HIS A 327 17.85 2.24 -5.30
CA HIS A 327 18.37 1.60 -6.51
C HIS A 327 19.90 1.49 -6.51
N ALA A 328 20.61 2.44 -5.91
CA ALA A 328 22.07 2.37 -5.76
C ALA A 328 22.55 1.18 -4.91
N PHE A 329 21.68 0.60 -4.08
CA PHE A 329 21.96 -0.63 -3.34
C PHE A 329 21.37 -1.88 -3.99
N GLY A 330 20.67 -1.75 -5.12
CA GLY A 330 19.91 -2.84 -5.73
C GLY A 330 18.69 -3.27 -4.91
N TRP A 331 18.17 -2.42 -4.01
CA TRP A 331 16.99 -2.75 -3.23
C TRP A 331 15.71 -2.46 -4.01
N ASP A 332 14.90 -3.47 -4.25
CA ASP A 332 13.55 -3.29 -4.78
C ASP A 332 12.71 -2.39 -3.85
N VAL A 333 11.82 -1.59 -4.42
CA VAL A 333 11.15 -0.49 -3.70
C VAL A 333 9.66 -0.76 -3.52
N SER A 334 9.14 -0.39 -2.35
CA SER A 334 7.70 -0.26 -2.13
C SER A 334 7.35 1.18 -1.78
N LEU A 335 6.52 1.82 -2.60
CA LEU A 335 6.02 3.17 -2.33
C LEU A 335 4.82 3.09 -1.40
N ILE A 336 5.03 3.45 -0.13
CA ILE A 336 3.99 3.39 0.90
C ILE A 336 3.14 4.66 0.82
N PRO A 337 1.80 4.56 0.70
CA PRO A 337 0.94 5.74 0.73
C PRO A 337 0.93 6.38 2.13
N PRO A 338 0.47 7.64 2.26
CA PRO A 338 0.32 8.30 3.55
C PRO A 338 -0.65 7.54 4.47
N ALA A 339 -0.45 7.71 5.78
CA ALA A 339 -1.36 7.17 6.79
C ALA A 339 -2.81 7.66 6.60
N ILE A 340 -2.96 8.95 6.26
CA ILE A 340 -4.26 9.58 6.09
C ILE A 340 -4.69 9.43 4.63
N LEU A 341 -5.77 8.68 4.43
CA LEU A 341 -6.47 8.53 3.17
C LEU A 341 -7.95 8.86 3.38
N PRO A 342 -8.62 9.54 2.44
CA PRO A 342 -8.09 10.04 1.16
C PRO A 342 -7.21 11.28 1.30
N SER A 343 -6.11 11.36 0.54
CA SER A 343 -5.19 12.51 0.51
C SER A 343 -4.67 12.83 -0.88
N ALA A 344 -4.24 14.09 -1.09
CA ALA A 344 -3.62 14.50 -2.34
C ALA A 344 -2.29 13.79 -2.49
N LEU A 345 -2.08 13.02 -3.55
CA LEU A 345 -0.82 12.30 -3.73
C LEU A 345 -0.31 12.47 -5.14
N THR A 346 1.02 12.54 -5.25
CA THR A 346 1.71 12.41 -6.52
C THR A 346 1.27 11.12 -7.21
N SER A 347 1.09 11.18 -8.54
CA SER A 347 0.79 9.98 -9.32
C SER A 347 1.94 8.98 -9.18
N THR A 348 1.69 7.89 -8.47
CA THR A 348 2.66 6.81 -8.19
C THR A 348 3.18 6.21 -9.49
N SER A 349 2.28 5.94 -10.45
CA SER A 349 2.64 5.47 -11.79
C SER A 349 3.48 6.48 -12.58
N THR A 350 3.27 7.79 -12.40
CA THR A 350 4.12 8.80 -13.03
C THR A 350 5.54 8.76 -12.47
N LEU A 351 5.69 8.60 -11.16
CA LEU A 351 7.01 8.47 -10.53
C LEU A 351 7.77 7.24 -11.05
N VAL A 352 7.11 6.07 -11.07
CA VAL A 352 7.68 4.82 -11.59
C VAL A 352 8.10 4.95 -13.06
N ARG A 353 7.22 5.50 -13.91
CA ARG A 353 7.50 5.71 -15.34
C ARG A 353 8.67 6.66 -15.56
N VAL A 354 8.76 7.74 -14.77
CA VAL A 354 9.87 8.69 -14.86
C VAL A 354 11.18 8.04 -14.41
N PHE A 355 11.18 7.32 -13.28
CA PHE A 355 12.32 6.55 -12.81
C PHE A 355 12.81 5.55 -13.88
N SER A 356 11.90 4.75 -14.43
CA SER A 356 12.21 3.77 -15.48
C SER A 356 12.88 4.42 -16.69
N GLY A 357 12.30 5.53 -17.18
CA GLY A 357 12.86 6.25 -18.32
C GLY A 357 14.23 6.88 -18.03
N LEU A 358 14.47 7.36 -16.81
CA LEU A 358 15.76 7.95 -16.41
C LEU A 358 16.90 6.94 -16.42
N LEU A 359 16.63 5.69 -16.06
CA LEU A 359 17.62 4.60 -16.04
C LEU A 359 17.54 3.68 -17.26
N GLY A 360 16.71 4.00 -18.26
CA GLY A 360 16.61 3.22 -19.49
C GLY A 360 16.00 1.83 -19.32
N TYR A 361 15.20 1.61 -18.28
CA TYR A 361 14.47 0.36 -18.10
C TYR A 361 13.31 0.24 -19.08
N ASN A 362 13.17 -0.96 -19.67
CA ASN A 362 11.88 -1.38 -20.19
C ASN A 362 11.02 -1.79 -19.00
N SER A 363 9.88 -1.13 -18.81
CA SER A 363 8.99 -1.38 -17.68
C SER A 363 7.74 -2.14 -18.10
N GLU A 364 7.43 -3.21 -17.38
CA GLU A 364 6.17 -3.94 -17.50
C GLU A 364 5.31 -3.67 -16.26
N MET A 365 4.01 -3.42 -16.44
CA MET A 365 3.09 -3.11 -15.33
C MET A 365 2.13 -4.27 -15.09
N LEU A 366 2.22 -4.90 -13.93
CA LEU A 366 1.31 -5.96 -13.50
C LEU A 366 0.31 -5.39 -12.50
N HIS A 367 -0.97 -5.36 -12.90
CA HIS A 367 -2.07 -4.94 -12.03
C HIS A 367 -2.57 -6.09 -11.16
N MET A 368 -2.60 -5.86 -9.85
CA MET A 368 -3.11 -6.81 -8.88
C MET A 368 -4.62 -6.67 -8.71
N TYR A 369 -5.32 -7.79 -8.57
CA TYR A 369 -6.74 -7.84 -8.23
C TYR A 369 -7.00 -8.95 -7.21
N LYS A 370 -8.08 -8.82 -6.44
CA LYS A 370 -8.35 -9.60 -5.22
C LYS A 370 -8.40 -11.12 -5.43
N GLU A 371 -8.75 -11.55 -6.64
CA GLU A 371 -8.93 -12.96 -6.99
C GLU A 371 -7.67 -13.62 -7.56
N LEU A 372 -6.54 -12.89 -7.67
CA LEU A 372 -5.27 -13.48 -8.11
C LEU A 372 -4.77 -14.52 -7.10
N GLY A 373 -4.63 -15.75 -7.56
CA GLY A 373 -3.93 -16.80 -6.81
C GLY A 373 -2.42 -16.76 -7.03
N GLY A 374 -1.63 -17.25 -6.06
CA GLY A 374 -0.16 -17.30 -6.16
C GLY A 374 0.37 -18.04 -7.40
N ARG A 375 -0.36 -19.06 -7.89
CA ARG A 375 0.00 -19.75 -9.15
C ARG A 375 -0.22 -18.89 -10.39
N GLU A 376 -1.30 -18.12 -10.43
CA GLU A 376 -1.61 -17.23 -11.58
C GLU A 376 -0.61 -16.08 -11.68
N LEU A 377 -0.01 -15.69 -10.55
CA LEU A 377 1.07 -14.72 -10.50
C LEU A 377 2.37 -15.24 -11.12
N LEU A 378 2.62 -16.56 -11.11
CA LEU A 378 3.85 -17.15 -11.69
C LEU A 378 3.65 -17.67 -13.12
N MET A 379 2.47 -18.21 -13.42
CA MET A 379 2.21 -18.87 -14.69
C MET A 379 0.79 -18.63 -15.16
N ARG A 380 0.64 -18.53 -16.48
CA ARG A 380 -0.65 -18.48 -17.15
C ARG A 380 -0.77 -19.70 -18.07
N ARG A 381 -2.00 -20.14 -18.30
CA ARG A 381 -2.25 -21.26 -19.24
C ARG A 381 -2.23 -20.71 -20.65
N LYS A 382 -1.33 -21.25 -21.46
CA LYS A 382 -1.31 -21.07 -22.91
C LYS A 382 -1.89 -22.32 -23.56
N ILE A 383 -2.57 -22.13 -24.69
CA ILE A 383 -3.02 -23.23 -25.51
C ILE A 383 -2.23 -23.18 -26.82
N GLU A 384 -1.58 -24.28 -27.16
CA GLU A 384 -0.72 -24.43 -28.34
C GLU A 384 -1.51 -24.93 -29.54
N ASP A 385 -0.98 -24.65 -30.75
CA ASP A 385 -1.55 -25.11 -32.01
C ASP A 385 -1.67 -26.65 -32.00
N GLY A 386 -2.90 -27.15 -31.89
CA GLY A 386 -3.21 -28.58 -31.73
C GLY A 386 -3.94 -28.96 -30.44
N GLY A 387 -4.27 -27.99 -29.57
CA GLY A 387 -5.11 -28.19 -28.38
C GLY A 387 -4.38 -28.71 -27.15
N ALA A 388 -3.04 -28.77 -27.18
CA ALA A 388 -2.24 -29.04 -25.99
C ALA A 388 -2.19 -27.79 -25.10
N THR A 389 -2.43 -27.95 -23.81
CA THR A 389 -2.24 -26.86 -22.83
C THR A 389 -0.80 -26.88 -22.36
N SER A 390 -0.09 -25.77 -22.53
CA SER A 390 1.22 -25.55 -21.93
C SER A 390 1.16 -24.43 -20.89
N TRP A 391 2.11 -24.45 -19.97
CA TRP A 391 2.30 -23.35 -19.05
C TRP A 391 3.23 -22.35 -19.71
N GLU A 392 2.79 -21.10 -19.76
CA GLU A 392 3.66 -20.00 -20.14
C GLU A 392 3.94 -19.12 -18.92
N PRO A 393 5.12 -18.50 -18.85
CA PRO A 393 5.47 -17.58 -17.78
C PRO A 393 4.49 -16.40 -17.74
N SER A 394 4.20 -15.93 -16.53
CA SER A 394 3.55 -14.63 -16.34
C SER A 394 4.59 -13.51 -16.50
N PRO A 395 4.16 -12.23 -16.57
CA PRO A 395 5.08 -11.09 -16.52
C PRO A 395 6.04 -11.11 -15.31
N LEU A 396 5.62 -11.68 -14.17
CA LEU A 396 6.47 -11.83 -12.98
C LEU A 396 7.65 -12.78 -13.21
N VAL A 397 7.52 -13.73 -14.13
CA VAL A 397 8.57 -14.68 -14.53
C VAL A 397 9.35 -14.20 -15.75
N GLU A 398 8.70 -13.51 -16.70
CA GLU A 398 9.38 -12.97 -17.90
C GLU A 398 10.29 -11.78 -17.56
N ALA A 399 9.90 -10.94 -16.60
CA ALA A 399 10.69 -9.77 -16.19
C ALA A 399 12.10 -10.11 -15.68
N PRO A 400 12.28 -11.08 -14.75
CA PRO A 400 13.62 -11.48 -14.32
C PRO A 400 14.43 -12.13 -15.45
N TRP A 401 13.82 -12.82 -16.42
CA TRP A 401 14.55 -13.39 -17.57
C TRP A 401 15.08 -12.34 -18.53
N SER A 402 14.31 -11.26 -18.70
CA SER A 402 14.60 -10.21 -19.68
C SER A 402 15.28 -8.97 -19.08
N GLY A 403 15.44 -8.91 -17.76
CA GLY A 403 16.07 -7.78 -17.07
C GLY A 403 15.21 -6.51 -17.11
N GLN A 404 13.89 -6.68 -17.01
CA GLN A 404 12.93 -5.58 -17.05
C GLN A 404 12.64 -5.04 -15.66
N LEU A 405 12.17 -3.80 -15.61
CA LEU A 405 11.59 -3.25 -14.40
C LEU A 405 10.14 -3.71 -14.31
N LEU A 406 9.79 -4.40 -13.23
CA LEU A 406 8.42 -4.84 -12.98
C LEU A 406 7.72 -3.89 -12.02
N HIS A 407 6.67 -3.21 -12.50
CA HIS A 407 5.80 -2.38 -11.67
C HIS A 407 4.62 -3.22 -11.16
N LEU A 408 4.65 -3.59 -9.88
CA LEU A 408 3.54 -4.26 -9.19
C LEU A 408 2.54 -3.20 -8.69
N SER A 409 1.49 -2.98 -9.44
CA SER A 409 0.42 -2.04 -9.06
C SER A 409 -0.60 -2.73 -8.17
N ASP A 410 -1.04 -2.05 -7.13
CA ASP A 410 -2.16 -2.47 -6.28
C ASP A 410 -1.85 -3.69 -5.37
N LEU A 411 -0.59 -3.81 -4.92
CA LEU A 411 -0.10 -4.97 -4.15
C LEU A 411 -0.88 -5.22 -2.85
N ASP A 412 -1.45 -4.18 -2.25
CA ASP A 412 -2.29 -4.25 -1.06
C ASP A 412 -3.55 -5.11 -1.25
N ILE A 413 -4.05 -5.21 -2.49
CA ILE A 413 -5.32 -5.90 -2.80
C ILE A 413 -5.21 -7.43 -2.60
N ILE A 414 -4.04 -8.02 -2.87
CA ILE A 414 -3.82 -9.48 -2.80
C ILE A 414 -3.49 -9.98 -1.38
N ARG A 415 -3.34 -9.08 -0.41
CA ARG A 415 -3.23 -9.36 1.04
C ARG A 415 -2.27 -10.52 1.37
N SER A 416 -2.77 -11.60 1.96
CA SER A 416 -1.95 -12.73 2.40
C SER A 416 -1.35 -13.54 1.26
N THR A 417 -1.91 -13.45 0.04
CA THR A 417 -1.33 -14.12 -1.14
C THR A 417 0.07 -13.61 -1.45
N THR A 418 0.37 -12.35 -1.11
CA THR A 418 1.68 -11.76 -1.33
C THR A 418 2.79 -12.50 -0.57
N GLY A 419 2.49 -13.10 0.59
CA GLY A 419 3.45 -13.92 1.34
C GLY A 419 3.95 -15.14 0.58
N SER A 420 3.14 -15.68 -0.34
CA SER A 420 3.58 -16.79 -1.22
C SER A 420 4.67 -16.39 -2.22
N LEU A 421 4.93 -15.09 -2.39
CA LEU A 421 5.95 -14.54 -3.26
C LEU A 421 7.11 -13.89 -2.49
N LEU A 422 7.19 -14.07 -1.17
CA LEU A 422 8.22 -13.48 -0.32
C LEU A 422 9.64 -13.76 -0.85
N GLN A 423 9.93 -15.02 -1.19
CA GLN A 423 11.22 -15.44 -1.71
C GLN A 423 11.54 -14.82 -3.08
N MET A 424 10.50 -14.59 -3.92
CA MET A 424 10.66 -13.93 -5.21
C MET A 424 11.02 -12.46 -5.05
N PHE A 425 10.51 -11.79 -4.02
CA PHE A 425 10.74 -10.37 -3.80
C PHE A 425 12.01 -10.08 -3.00
N GLN A 426 12.38 -10.93 -2.05
CA GLN A 426 13.57 -10.74 -1.23
C GLN A 426 14.84 -11.28 -1.89
N ASP A 427 14.74 -12.49 -2.45
CA ASP A 427 15.91 -13.26 -2.90
C ASP A 427 15.95 -13.43 -4.43
N HIS A 428 14.94 -12.91 -5.14
CA HIS A 428 14.71 -13.15 -6.58
C HIS A 428 14.64 -14.65 -6.90
N GLU A 429 14.08 -15.45 -5.98
CA GLU A 429 13.91 -16.89 -6.17
C GLU A 429 12.45 -17.33 -6.16
N ALA A 430 12.11 -18.22 -7.09
CA ALA A 430 10.76 -18.78 -7.16
C ALA A 430 10.79 -20.17 -7.79
N GLU A 431 10.12 -21.12 -7.15
CA GLU A 431 9.86 -22.42 -7.77
C GLU A 431 8.89 -22.25 -8.94
N LEU A 432 9.31 -22.75 -10.10
CA LEU A 432 8.51 -22.80 -11.31
C LEU A 432 8.00 -24.23 -11.58
N TRP A 433 7.16 -24.37 -12.60
CA TRP A 433 6.71 -25.68 -13.04
C TRP A 433 7.87 -26.53 -13.60
N GLU A 434 7.64 -27.84 -13.70
CA GLU A 434 8.63 -28.82 -14.22
C GLU A 434 9.94 -28.92 -13.41
N GLY A 435 9.94 -28.46 -12.16
CA GLY A 435 11.11 -28.50 -11.29
C GLY A 435 12.20 -27.50 -11.67
N LYS A 436 11.83 -26.45 -12.43
CA LYS A 436 12.67 -25.28 -12.67
C LYS A 436 12.56 -24.32 -11.49
N CYS A 437 13.60 -23.52 -11.26
CA CYS A 437 13.60 -22.49 -10.23
C CYS A 437 14.25 -21.22 -10.79
N ILE A 438 13.63 -20.06 -10.55
CA ILE A 438 14.34 -18.78 -10.68
C ILE A 438 15.22 -18.63 -9.45
N VAL A 439 16.44 -18.14 -9.63
CA VAL A 439 17.34 -17.80 -8.53
C VAL A 439 18.02 -16.47 -8.80
N GLY A 440 18.28 -15.68 -7.76
CA GLY A 440 19.00 -14.40 -7.92
C GLY A 440 20.42 -14.57 -8.48
N TYR A 441 21.07 -15.68 -8.13
CA TYR A 441 22.40 -16.05 -8.65
C TYR A 441 22.52 -17.56 -8.84
N ALA A 442 23.14 -17.97 -9.94
CA ALA A 442 23.59 -19.34 -10.16
C ALA A 442 24.92 -19.34 -10.90
N SER A 443 25.77 -20.32 -10.59
CA SER A 443 27.01 -20.54 -11.34
C SER A 443 26.70 -21.06 -12.76
N PRO A 444 27.61 -20.87 -13.73
CA PRO A 444 27.42 -21.37 -15.09
C PRO A 444 27.15 -22.88 -15.17
N ASP A 445 27.78 -23.66 -14.28
CA ASP A 445 27.64 -25.12 -14.22
C ASP A 445 26.23 -25.53 -13.72
N GLU A 446 25.68 -24.79 -12.74
CA GLU A 446 24.33 -25.02 -12.22
C GLU A 446 23.24 -24.63 -13.24
N ILE A 447 23.47 -23.58 -14.02
CA ILE A 447 22.58 -23.18 -15.12
C ILE A 447 22.62 -24.25 -16.22
N GLN A 448 23.79 -24.79 -16.56
CA GLN A 448 23.94 -25.88 -17.54
C GLN A 448 23.24 -27.18 -17.11
N ALA A 449 23.11 -27.43 -15.81
CA ALA A 449 22.30 -28.54 -15.29
C ALA A 449 20.80 -28.40 -15.58
N GLY A 450 20.35 -27.24 -16.08
CA GLY A 450 19.05 -27.02 -16.73
C GLY A 450 17.87 -26.82 -15.79
N LYS A 451 18.09 -26.78 -14.47
CA LYS A 451 17.05 -26.60 -13.45
C LYS A 451 16.97 -25.18 -12.89
N LEU A 452 18.06 -24.43 -12.90
CA LEU A 452 18.12 -23.07 -12.35
C LEU A 452 18.13 -22.03 -13.48
N LEU A 453 17.32 -21.00 -13.32
CA LEU A 453 17.23 -19.84 -14.19
C LEU A 453 17.69 -18.62 -13.40
N ALA A 454 18.91 -18.14 -13.67
CA ALA A 454 19.42 -16.96 -13.00
C ALA A 454 18.63 -15.71 -13.44
N ALA A 455 18.21 -14.90 -12.48
CA ALA A 455 17.63 -13.59 -12.76
C ALA A 455 18.65 -12.70 -13.47
N HIS A 456 18.20 -11.95 -14.46
CA HIS A 456 19.04 -10.98 -15.15
C HIS A 456 19.44 -9.87 -14.17
N PRO A 457 20.71 -9.42 -14.13
CA PRO A 457 21.16 -8.44 -13.13
C PRO A 457 20.35 -7.14 -13.11
N SER A 458 19.91 -6.65 -14.27
CA SER A 458 19.08 -5.45 -14.39
C SER A 458 17.59 -5.67 -14.01
N PHE A 459 17.20 -6.83 -13.50
CA PHE A 459 15.83 -7.02 -13.01
C PHE A 459 15.61 -6.16 -11.76
N TYR A 460 14.47 -5.47 -11.70
CA TYR A 460 14.16 -4.57 -10.59
C TYR A 460 12.65 -4.48 -10.37
N ILE A 461 12.20 -4.46 -9.13
CA ILE A 461 10.79 -4.44 -8.77
C ILE A 461 10.46 -3.11 -8.08
N ILE A 462 9.36 -2.49 -8.53
CA ILE A 462 8.74 -1.39 -7.80
C ILE A 462 7.28 -1.74 -7.52
N SER A 463 6.89 -1.75 -6.26
CA SER A 463 5.51 -1.95 -5.83
C SER A 463 4.84 -0.64 -5.41
N THR A 464 3.54 -0.55 -5.67
CA THR A 464 2.68 0.58 -5.27
C THR A 464 1.34 0.06 -4.78
N ALA A 465 0.72 0.76 -3.81
CA ALA A 465 -0.60 0.41 -3.30
C ALA A 465 -1.76 1.08 -4.06
N SER A 466 -2.91 0.42 -4.05
CA SER A 466 -4.19 0.88 -4.63
C SER A 466 -4.81 2.03 -3.85
N LYS A 467 -4.47 2.14 -2.56
CA LYS A 467 -5.03 3.09 -1.60
C LYS A 467 -6.52 2.81 -1.29
N SER A 468 -7.00 1.62 -1.62
CA SER A 468 -8.36 1.18 -1.31
C SER A 468 -8.48 0.56 0.09
N LEU A 469 -7.36 0.14 0.68
CA LEU A 469 -7.31 -0.49 1.99
C LEU A 469 -6.53 0.38 2.99
N PRO A 470 -6.96 0.45 4.26
CA PRO A 470 -6.17 1.05 5.34
C PRO A 470 -4.77 0.40 5.43
N LEU A 471 -3.73 1.18 5.72
CA LEU A 471 -2.36 0.66 5.83
C LEU A 471 -2.25 -0.51 6.80
N LYS A 472 -2.91 -0.42 7.96
CA LYS A 472 -2.94 -1.48 8.99
C LYS A 472 -3.47 -2.84 8.49
N ASP A 473 -4.24 -2.85 7.40
CA ASP A 473 -4.89 -4.06 6.89
C ASP A 473 -3.97 -4.90 5.98
N TRP A 474 -2.89 -4.31 5.48
CA TRP A 474 -2.02 -4.95 4.49
C TRP A 474 -0.52 -4.73 4.72
N LEU A 475 -0.10 -3.60 5.30
CA LEU A 475 1.30 -3.29 5.60
C LEU A 475 1.75 -4.02 6.87
N SER A 476 1.83 -5.35 6.79
CA SER A 476 2.39 -6.20 7.84
C SER A 476 3.92 -6.12 7.86
N ASP A 477 4.54 -6.63 8.92
CA ASP A 477 6.00 -6.76 8.99
C ASP A 477 6.55 -7.64 7.84
N GLU A 478 5.78 -8.62 7.36
CA GLU A 478 6.15 -9.44 6.21
C GLU A 478 6.23 -8.59 4.93
N GLN A 479 5.21 -7.77 4.66
CA GLN A 479 5.18 -6.86 3.51
C GLN A 479 6.26 -5.79 3.60
N ALA A 480 6.49 -5.26 4.80
CA ALA A 480 7.51 -4.26 5.07
C ALA A 480 8.92 -4.79 4.74
N ASN A 481 9.15 -6.08 4.98
CA ASN A 481 10.45 -6.71 4.74
C ASN A 481 10.65 -7.18 3.29
N MET A 482 9.60 -7.28 2.47
CA MET A 482 9.72 -7.69 1.06
C MET A 482 10.51 -6.69 0.20
N PHE A 483 10.46 -5.40 0.55
CA PHE A 483 11.02 -4.32 -0.25
C PHE A 483 11.78 -3.33 0.64
N PHE A 484 12.38 -2.29 0.04
CA PHE A 484 12.73 -1.06 0.73
C PHE A 484 11.54 -0.09 0.71
N PRO A 485 10.89 0.16 1.86
CA PRO A 485 9.77 1.07 1.96
C PRO A 485 10.20 2.52 1.75
N ILE A 486 9.48 3.24 0.89
CA ILE A 486 9.60 4.68 0.73
C ILE A 486 8.25 5.30 1.08
N PRO A 487 8.10 5.92 2.26
CA PRO A 487 6.86 6.57 2.66
C PRO A 487 6.63 7.83 1.82
N SER A 488 5.45 7.90 1.22
CA SER A 488 4.95 9.12 0.57
C SER A 488 4.10 9.93 1.54
N ARG A 489 4.00 11.23 1.29
CA ARG A 489 3.18 12.16 2.05
C ARG A 489 2.07 12.76 1.17
N PRO A 490 1.04 13.36 1.78
CA PRO A 490 0.11 14.18 1.04
C PRO A 490 0.83 15.39 0.41
N MET A 491 0.43 15.78 -0.80
CA MET A 491 0.78 17.08 -1.39
C MET A 491 0.05 18.17 -0.60
N ASP A 492 0.72 19.27 -0.32
CA ASP A 492 0.10 20.42 0.31
C ASP A 492 -0.70 21.25 -0.71
N THR A 493 -1.54 22.16 -0.20
CA THR A 493 -2.40 23.01 -1.03
C THR A 493 -1.62 23.89 -2.01
N GLN A 494 -0.42 24.35 -1.63
CA GLN A 494 0.41 25.19 -2.51
C GLN A 494 0.99 24.36 -3.66
N GLU A 495 1.44 23.13 -3.37
CA GLU A 495 1.90 22.16 -4.36
C GLU A 495 0.77 21.82 -5.34
N GLU A 496 -0.42 21.46 -4.85
CA GLU A 496 -1.59 21.16 -5.69
C GLU A 496 -1.96 22.35 -6.60
N LEU A 497 -1.99 23.57 -6.04
CA LEU A 497 -2.24 24.81 -6.78
C LEU A 497 -1.18 25.06 -7.86
N SER A 498 0.10 24.85 -7.53
CA SER A 498 1.21 25.03 -8.47
C SER A 498 1.14 24.05 -9.64
N ILE A 499 0.69 22.81 -9.39
CA ILE A 499 0.49 21.78 -10.40
C ILE A 499 -0.67 22.16 -11.32
N PHE A 500 -1.77 22.64 -10.74
CA PHE A 500 -2.94 23.04 -11.52
C PHE A 500 -2.65 24.24 -12.41
N THR A 501 -2.06 25.29 -11.86
CA THR A 501 -1.76 26.55 -12.57
C THR A 501 -0.74 26.36 -13.70
N ALA A 502 0.22 25.45 -13.55
CA ALA A 502 1.15 25.09 -14.63
C ALA A 502 0.47 24.50 -15.88
N THR A 503 -0.77 24.01 -15.76
CA THR A 503 -1.55 23.55 -16.92
C THR A 503 -2.15 24.68 -17.75
N GLY A 504 -1.87 25.95 -17.41
CA GLY A 504 -2.38 27.15 -18.09
C GLY A 504 -3.84 27.46 -17.76
N ARG A 505 -4.35 26.95 -16.64
CA ARG A 505 -5.75 27.16 -16.21
C ARG A 505 -5.86 28.32 -15.20
N PRO A 506 -7.00 29.04 -15.18
CA PRO A 506 -7.25 30.12 -14.23
C PRO A 506 -7.09 29.68 -12.78
N LYS A 507 -6.55 30.56 -11.94
CA LYS A 507 -6.32 30.28 -10.52
C LYS A 507 -7.65 30.16 -9.76
N GLU A 508 -8.66 30.92 -10.14
CA GLU A 508 -9.98 30.95 -9.52
C GLU A 508 -10.66 29.56 -9.57
N LEU A 509 -10.49 28.84 -10.69
CA LEU A 509 -10.98 27.47 -10.83
C LEU A 509 -10.20 26.48 -9.96
N ALA A 510 -8.90 26.72 -9.78
CA ALA A 510 -8.07 25.90 -8.91
C ALA A 510 -8.50 26.07 -7.44
N ASP A 511 -8.71 27.31 -7.01
CA ASP A 511 -9.13 27.64 -5.64
C ASP A 511 -10.50 27.02 -5.33
N MET A 512 -11.46 27.11 -6.27
CA MET A 512 -12.78 26.47 -6.16
C MET A 512 -12.68 24.93 -6.02
N LEU A 513 -11.84 24.30 -6.86
CA LEU A 513 -11.61 22.86 -6.81
C LEU A 513 -10.92 22.41 -5.53
N LEU A 514 -9.90 23.13 -5.08
CA LEU A 514 -9.18 22.84 -3.85
C LEU A 514 -10.10 22.96 -2.64
N GLN A 515 -10.93 24.00 -2.59
CA GLN A 515 -11.93 24.18 -1.53
C GLN A 515 -12.94 23.03 -1.50
N PHE A 516 -13.49 22.62 -2.65
CA PHE A 516 -14.34 21.42 -2.74
C PHE A 516 -13.59 20.18 -2.27
N THR A 517 -12.35 19.98 -2.73
CA THR A 517 -11.58 18.78 -2.45
C THR A 517 -11.23 18.67 -0.96
N GLU A 518 -10.91 19.78 -0.30
CA GLU A 518 -10.66 19.84 1.15
C GLU A 518 -11.90 19.41 1.95
N LYS A 519 -13.07 20.00 1.64
CA LYS A 519 -14.34 19.61 2.28
C LYS A 519 -14.72 18.17 1.98
N TYR A 520 -14.54 17.72 0.74
CA TYR A 520 -14.82 16.36 0.30
C TYR A 520 -13.94 15.35 1.05
N ARG A 521 -12.61 15.59 1.15
CA ARG A 521 -11.68 14.76 1.94
C ARG A 521 -12.09 14.70 3.42
N ALA A 522 -12.47 15.83 4.02
CA ALA A 522 -12.95 15.87 5.40
C ALA A 522 -14.22 15.04 5.60
N SER A 523 -15.11 15.01 4.60
CA SER A 523 -16.36 14.23 4.64
C SER A 523 -16.18 12.73 4.38
N ILE A 524 -15.07 12.28 3.78
CA ILE A 524 -14.80 10.88 3.35
C ILE A 524 -13.75 10.20 4.22
N SER A 525 -13.54 10.70 5.44
CA SER A 525 -12.82 9.93 6.47
C SER A 525 -13.39 8.50 6.67
N THR A 526 -14.52 8.17 6.04
CA THR A 526 -15.05 6.83 5.79
C THR A 526 -15.31 6.56 4.29
N ASN A 527 -14.37 5.87 3.64
CA ASN A 527 -14.49 5.05 2.42
C ASN A 527 -14.46 5.69 1.01
N ASN A 528 -13.51 5.15 0.23
CA ASN A 528 -13.37 5.06 -1.23
C ASN A 528 -12.78 6.26 -2.00
N VAL A 529 -11.76 5.95 -2.81
CA VAL A 529 -10.95 6.86 -3.65
C VAL A 529 -11.32 6.67 -5.12
N LEU A 530 -11.54 7.75 -5.88
CA LEU A 530 -11.68 7.73 -7.34
C LEU A 530 -10.96 8.90 -8.03
N ARG A 531 -10.50 8.66 -9.26
CA ARG A 531 -9.65 9.52 -10.12
C ARG A 531 -10.49 10.45 -11.02
N SER A 532 -10.02 11.66 -11.32
CA SER A 532 -10.76 12.66 -12.11
C SER A 532 -10.07 13.05 -13.42
N ARG A 533 -10.86 13.27 -14.50
CA ARG A 533 -10.52 14.13 -15.66
C ARG A 533 -11.78 14.85 -16.23
N ARG A 534 -11.54 16.11 -16.66
CA ARG A 534 -12.26 17.22 -17.39
C ARG A 534 -13.55 16.88 -18.20
N LEU A 535 -14.60 17.72 -18.47
CA LEU A 535 -14.99 19.16 -18.38
C LEU A 535 -16.52 19.34 -18.01
N ASP A 536 -16.93 20.56 -17.60
CA ASP A 536 -18.10 20.98 -16.79
C ASP A 536 -18.09 20.54 -15.30
N LEU A 537 -17.54 21.39 -14.43
CA LEU A 537 -17.06 21.05 -13.08
C LEU A 537 -18.01 20.19 -12.23
N SER A 538 -19.29 20.56 -12.15
CA SER A 538 -20.29 19.81 -11.39
C SER A 538 -20.57 18.43 -12.01
N PHE A 539 -20.70 18.39 -13.34
CA PHE A 539 -20.93 17.16 -14.09
C PHE A 539 -19.72 16.22 -14.00
N ILE A 540 -18.49 16.73 -14.15
CA ILE A 540 -17.26 15.93 -14.03
C ILE A 540 -17.12 15.34 -12.64
N ILE A 541 -17.32 16.15 -11.60
CA ILE A 541 -17.17 15.69 -10.22
C ILE A 541 -18.22 14.61 -9.98
N SER A 542 -19.46 14.86 -10.41
CA SER A 542 -20.53 13.88 -10.35
C SER A 542 -20.19 12.58 -11.11
N GLN A 543 -19.62 12.66 -12.31
CA GLN A 543 -19.27 11.50 -13.13
C GLN A 543 -18.06 10.76 -12.58
N SER A 544 -17.01 11.48 -12.18
CA SER A 544 -15.76 10.93 -11.61
C SER A 544 -16.00 10.22 -10.29
N LEU A 545 -16.89 10.77 -9.45
CA LEU A 545 -17.30 10.17 -8.18
C LEU A 545 -18.45 9.17 -8.33
N LEU A 546 -18.91 8.92 -9.56
CA LEU A 546 -20.02 8.02 -9.85
C LEU A 546 -21.25 8.35 -8.99
N SER A 547 -21.59 9.64 -8.85
CA SER A 547 -22.59 10.17 -7.90
C SER A 547 -23.96 9.53 -8.01
N GLN A 548 -24.33 9.04 -9.20
CA GLN A 548 -25.58 8.32 -9.44
C GLN A 548 -25.64 6.95 -8.74
N PHE A 549 -24.48 6.36 -8.42
CA PHE A 549 -24.34 5.09 -7.70
C PHE A 549 -24.05 5.26 -6.22
N LEU A 550 -23.82 6.50 -5.76
CA LEU A 550 -23.73 6.78 -4.34
C LEU A 550 -25.09 6.54 -3.68
N PRO A 551 -25.13 6.02 -2.44
CA PRO A 551 -26.38 5.94 -1.71
C PRO A 551 -26.97 7.35 -1.49
N ALA A 552 -28.28 7.39 -1.22
CA ALA A 552 -29.04 8.64 -1.30
C ALA A 552 -28.50 9.74 -0.37
N ILE A 553 -27.97 9.35 0.80
CA ILE A 553 -27.42 10.28 1.80
C ILE A 553 -26.10 10.87 1.33
N GLU A 554 -25.18 10.04 0.84
CA GLU A 554 -23.88 10.43 0.32
C GLU A 554 -24.01 11.31 -0.92
N ARG A 555 -25.01 11.02 -1.77
CA ARG A 555 -25.33 11.86 -2.92
C ARG A 555 -25.89 13.23 -2.51
N LEU A 556 -26.75 13.28 -1.49
CA LEU A 556 -27.23 14.55 -0.94
C LEU A 556 -26.08 15.36 -0.33
N ASN A 557 -25.21 14.71 0.44
CA ASN A 557 -24.03 15.33 1.01
C ASN A 557 -23.09 15.89 -0.07
N LEU A 558 -22.85 15.12 -1.15
CA LEU A 558 -22.06 15.57 -2.29
C LEU A 558 -22.68 16.82 -2.95
N ASN A 559 -24.00 16.87 -3.12
CA ASN A 559 -24.68 18.03 -3.68
C ASN A 559 -24.52 19.26 -2.77
N THR A 560 -24.70 19.11 -1.46
CA THR A 560 -24.45 20.19 -0.49
C THR A 560 -23.02 20.69 -0.58
N LEU A 561 -22.03 19.79 -0.66
CA LEU A 561 -20.62 20.16 -0.80
C LEU A 561 -20.33 20.93 -2.10
N LEU A 562 -20.95 20.55 -3.21
CA LEU A 562 -20.84 21.27 -4.49
C LEU A 562 -21.41 22.69 -4.36
N GLU A 563 -22.61 22.83 -3.78
CA GLU A 563 -23.26 24.13 -3.56
C GLU A 563 -22.43 25.04 -2.65
N GLU A 564 -21.95 24.53 -1.52
CA GLU A 564 -21.13 25.29 -0.58
C GLU A 564 -19.74 25.67 -1.13
N SER A 565 -19.27 24.98 -2.16
CA SER A 565 -18.03 25.31 -2.89
C SER A 565 -18.28 26.17 -4.13
N ASN A 566 -19.50 26.71 -4.30
CA ASN A 566 -19.91 27.51 -5.46
C ASN A 566 -19.80 26.76 -6.80
N ILE A 567 -19.90 25.43 -6.79
CA ILE A 567 -19.93 24.58 -7.99
C ILE A 567 -21.39 24.29 -8.33
N CYS A 568 -22.03 25.20 -9.07
CA CYS A 568 -23.43 25.07 -9.43
C CYS A 568 -23.64 23.95 -10.47
N THR A 569 -24.67 23.13 -10.27
CA THR A 569 -25.22 22.25 -11.30
C THR A 569 -25.86 23.11 -12.39
N LYS A 570 -25.48 22.91 -13.65
CA LYS A 570 -26.19 23.51 -14.77
C LYS A 570 -27.53 22.79 -14.94
N ALA A 571 -28.56 23.53 -15.39
CA ALA A 571 -29.82 22.92 -15.80
C ALA A 571 -29.56 21.96 -16.96
N ASP A 572 -30.32 20.87 -17.04
CA ASP A 572 -30.21 19.89 -18.12
C ASP A 572 -30.30 20.60 -19.47
N ALA A 573 -29.20 20.59 -20.22
CA ALA A 573 -29.16 21.19 -21.53
C ALA A 573 -29.97 20.34 -22.51
N PHE A 574 -30.74 20.99 -23.38
CA PHE A 574 -31.42 20.28 -24.46
C PHE A 574 -30.41 20.01 -25.58
N ASN A 575 -30.09 18.74 -25.83
CA ASN A 575 -29.25 18.31 -26.94
C ASN A 575 -30.16 17.98 -28.14
N PRO A 576 -30.13 18.79 -29.21
CA PRO A 576 -30.89 18.51 -30.42
C PRO A 576 -30.36 17.27 -31.15
N SER A 577 -31.23 16.60 -31.91
CA SER A 577 -30.85 15.42 -32.71
C SER A 577 -29.68 15.74 -33.68
N PRO A 578 -28.76 14.79 -33.87
CA PRO A 578 -27.68 14.93 -34.84
C PRO A 578 -28.24 14.95 -36.27
N ARG A 579 -27.51 15.61 -37.17
CA ARG A 579 -27.83 15.66 -38.60
C ARG A 579 -26.63 15.25 -39.43
N VAL A 580 -26.89 14.50 -40.51
CA VAL A 580 -25.86 14.12 -41.48
C VAL A 580 -25.81 15.19 -42.56
N GLU A 581 -24.66 15.82 -42.74
CA GLU A 581 -24.39 16.79 -43.81
C GLU A 581 -23.13 16.38 -44.59
N GLY A 582 -23.34 15.78 -45.77
CA GLY A 582 -22.25 15.25 -46.60
C GLY A 582 -21.56 14.05 -45.93
N ASP A 583 -20.23 14.08 -45.89
CA ASP A 583 -19.38 13.07 -45.23
C ASP A 583 -19.17 13.35 -43.73
N ASN A 584 -20.05 14.15 -43.09
CA ASN A 584 -19.92 14.51 -41.69
C ASN A 584 -21.26 14.37 -40.94
N ILE A 585 -21.16 13.99 -39.67
CA ILE A 585 -22.24 14.02 -38.68
C ILE A 585 -22.04 15.26 -37.84
N ILE A 586 -23.08 16.08 -37.76
CA ILE A 586 -23.08 17.33 -37.01
C ILE A 586 -23.99 17.14 -35.81
N TYR A 587 -23.39 17.13 -34.62
CA TYR A 587 -24.11 17.31 -33.36
C TYR A 587 -24.29 18.81 -33.14
N PRO A 588 -25.52 19.35 -33.22
CA PRO A 588 -25.72 20.77 -33.01
C PRO A 588 -25.47 21.14 -31.55
N PRO A 589 -25.09 22.40 -31.27
CA PRO A 589 -24.76 22.83 -29.92
C PRO A 589 -25.95 22.63 -28.96
N PRO A 590 -25.70 22.21 -27.71
CA PRO A 590 -26.74 22.14 -26.69
C PRO A 590 -27.37 23.51 -26.44
N SER A 591 -28.69 23.54 -26.32
CA SER A 591 -29.44 24.74 -25.94
C SER A 591 -29.37 24.93 -24.42
N SER A 592 -28.28 25.52 -23.93
CA SER A 592 -28.15 25.94 -22.54
C SER A 592 -28.29 27.46 -22.42
N SER A 593 -28.85 27.95 -21.31
CA SER A 593 -28.97 29.38 -21.05
C SER A 593 -27.61 29.98 -20.69
N GLY A 594 -26.89 30.53 -21.68
CA GLY A 594 -25.88 31.56 -21.43
C GLY A 594 -24.44 31.33 -21.93
N GLU A 595 -24.09 30.20 -22.54
CA GLU A 595 -22.75 29.97 -23.11
C GLU A 595 -22.76 29.83 -24.64
N GLN A 596 -21.74 30.35 -25.32
CA GLN A 596 -21.52 30.07 -26.74
C GLN A 596 -20.98 28.66 -26.91
N THR A 597 -21.86 27.73 -27.27
CA THR A 597 -21.51 26.35 -27.62
C THR A 597 -21.36 26.23 -29.14
N TYR A 598 -20.42 25.40 -29.58
CA TYR A 598 -20.14 25.15 -30.99
C TYR A 598 -20.64 23.75 -31.38
N PRO A 599 -21.05 23.53 -32.65
CA PRO A 599 -21.39 22.19 -33.11
C PRO A 599 -20.16 21.28 -33.10
N THR A 600 -20.35 20.01 -32.72
CA THR A 600 -19.33 18.96 -32.88
C THR A 600 -19.50 18.33 -34.25
N ILE A 601 -18.43 18.33 -35.04
CA ILE A 601 -18.41 17.77 -36.40
C ILE A 601 -17.55 16.52 -36.37
N ILE A 602 -18.12 15.41 -36.80
CA ILE A 602 -17.47 14.10 -36.78
C ILE A 602 -17.48 13.55 -38.21
N PRO A 603 -16.33 13.13 -38.76
CA PRO A 603 -16.31 12.51 -40.07
C PRO A 603 -17.11 11.21 -40.05
N SER A 604 -17.97 11.01 -41.04
CA SER A 604 -18.66 9.73 -41.22
C SER A 604 -17.67 8.64 -41.62
N PHE A 605 -17.91 7.41 -41.17
CA PHE A 605 -17.11 6.27 -41.55
C PHE A 605 -17.13 6.07 -43.06
N LYS A 606 -15.95 5.90 -43.68
CA LYS A 606 -15.84 5.67 -45.12
C LYS A 606 -16.05 4.18 -45.42
N PRO A 607 -17.08 3.80 -46.20
CA PRO A 607 -17.34 2.40 -46.56
C PRO A 607 -16.17 1.67 -47.22
N SER A 608 -15.22 2.40 -47.80
CA SER A 608 -14.00 1.85 -48.39
C SER A 608 -12.99 1.34 -47.37
N GLU A 609 -13.04 1.79 -46.12
CA GLU A 609 -12.09 1.46 -45.07
C GLU A 609 -12.44 0.15 -44.33
N ASP A 610 -13.73 -0.21 -44.27
CA ASP A 610 -14.20 -1.54 -43.84
C ASP A 610 -15.40 -2.03 -44.69
N PRO A 611 -15.15 -2.66 -45.85
CA PRO A 611 -16.19 -3.17 -46.73
C PRO A 611 -17.01 -4.32 -46.11
N ALA A 612 -16.39 -5.12 -45.22
CA ALA A 612 -17.07 -6.20 -44.51
C ALA A 612 -18.08 -5.61 -43.52
N GLY A 613 -17.72 -4.48 -42.91
CA GLY A 613 -18.50 -3.87 -41.87
C GLY A 613 -19.76 -3.15 -42.28
N VAL A 614 -19.87 -2.72 -43.52
CA VAL A 614 -21.05 -2.01 -44.05
C VAL A 614 -22.26 -2.94 -44.23
N SER A 615 -22.04 -4.26 -44.28
CA SER A 615 -23.04 -5.27 -44.67
C SER A 615 -24.09 -5.66 -43.62
N LEU A 616 -23.90 -5.29 -42.35
CA LEU A 616 -24.79 -5.65 -41.23
C LEU A 616 -25.74 -4.51 -40.83
N HIS A 617 -26.77 -4.25 -41.65
CA HIS A 617 -27.77 -3.24 -41.29
C HIS A 617 -28.76 -3.77 -40.24
N VAL A 618 -28.63 -3.33 -38.99
CA VAL A 618 -29.60 -3.63 -37.94
C VAL A 618 -30.53 -2.42 -37.79
N SER A 619 -31.72 -2.49 -38.40
CA SER A 619 -32.75 -1.46 -38.24
C SER A 619 -33.44 -1.62 -36.89
N HIS A 620 -33.24 -0.64 -36.01
CA HIS A 620 -33.91 -0.57 -34.72
C HIS A 620 -34.64 0.77 -34.60
N HIS A 621 -35.87 0.73 -34.09
CA HIS A 621 -36.62 1.96 -33.81
C HIS A 621 -36.00 2.61 -32.57
N PHE A 622 -35.28 3.71 -32.78
CA PHE A 622 -34.71 4.54 -31.74
C PHE A 622 -35.46 5.87 -31.71
N TYR A 623 -35.93 6.27 -30.54
CA TYR A 623 -36.53 7.58 -30.33
C TYR A 623 -35.48 8.46 -29.68
N ASP A 624 -35.10 9.53 -30.37
CA ASP A 624 -34.09 10.44 -29.88
C ASP A 624 -34.53 11.06 -28.55
N ASN A 625 -33.71 10.86 -27.53
CA ASN A 625 -33.84 11.49 -26.23
C ASN A 625 -32.67 12.45 -26.07
N SER A 626 -32.95 13.72 -25.74
CA SER A 626 -31.95 14.76 -25.48
C SER A 626 -30.75 14.28 -24.63
N LEU A 627 -30.99 13.55 -23.53
CA LEU A 627 -29.90 13.06 -22.69
C LEU A 627 -29.06 11.97 -23.38
N GLN A 628 -29.71 11.08 -24.13
CA GLN A 628 -29.02 10.03 -24.88
C GLN A 628 -28.24 10.61 -26.06
N THR A 629 -28.76 11.65 -26.70
CA THR A 629 -28.07 12.38 -27.77
C THR A 629 -26.80 13.07 -27.28
N GLY A 630 -26.85 13.68 -26.09
CA GLY A 630 -25.65 14.22 -25.43
C GLY A 630 -24.61 13.13 -25.16
N LEU A 631 -25.03 12.01 -24.55
CA LEU A 631 -24.15 10.88 -24.27
C LEU A 631 -23.54 10.28 -25.56
N MET A 632 -24.31 10.20 -26.65
CA MET A 632 -23.80 9.76 -27.94
C MET A 632 -22.70 10.69 -28.44
N CYS A 633 -22.90 12.01 -28.40
CA CYS A 633 -21.87 12.97 -28.78
C CYS A 633 -20.57 12.76 -27.99
N ASP A 634 -20.65 12.57 -26.67
CA ASP A 634 -19.49 12.30 -25.81
C ASP A 634 -18.79 10.99 -26.20
N LEU A 635 -19.56 9.92 -26.42
CA LEU A 635 -19.03 8.61 -26.83
C LEU A 635 -18.26 8.68 -28.15
N VAL A 636 -18.75 9.42 -29.15
CA VAL A 636 -18.04 9.53 -30.43
C VAL A 636 -16.80 10.40 -30.30
N ILE A 637 -16.82 11.44 -29.47
CA ILE A 637 -15.61 12.23 -29.20
C ILE A 637 -14.52 11.31 -28.62
N ASP A 638 -14.86 10.51 -27.61
CA ASP A 638 -13.90 9.59 -26.98
C ASP A 638 -13.41 8.52 -27.97
N LEU A 639 -14.32 7.88 -28.70
CA LEU A 639 -13.99 6.76 -29.61
C LEU A 639 -13.27 7.22 -30.90
N GLU A 640 -13.82 8.20 -31.62
CA GLU A 640 -13.35 8.56 -32.97
C GLU A 640 -12.35 9.73 -32.95
N LEU A 641 -12.54 10.73 -32.07
CA LEU A 641 -11.66 11.91 -32.06
C LEU A 641 -10.45 11.72 -31.13
N LEU A 642 -10.64 11.06 -29.99
CA LEU A 642 -9.57 10.82 -29.01
C LEU A 642 -8.95 9.43 -29.13
N GLY A 643 -9.66 8.45 -29.71
CA GLY A 643 -9.20 7.07 -29.82
C GLY A 643 -9.11 6.35 -28.48
N GLU A 644 -9.91 6.75 -27.49
CA GLU A 644 -9.94 6.18 -26.15
C GLU A 644 -10.94 5.01 -26.05
N HIS A 645 -10.63 4.03 -25.20
CA HIS A 645 -11.55 2.94 -24.89
C HIS A 645 -12.57 3.38 -23.84
N VAL A 646 -13.86 3.14 -24.09
CA VAL A 646 -14.95 3.62 -23.23
C VAL A 646 -15.65 2.50 -22.48
N VAL A 647 -16.01 2.77 -21.21
CA VAL A 647 -16.84 1.89 -20.37
C VAL A 647 -18.14 2.61 -19.99
N LEU A 648 -19.29 2.04 -20.36
CA LEU A 648 -20.61 2.57 -20.04
C LEU A 648 -21.20 1.94 -18.77
N LEU A 649 -21.21 2.71 -17.68
CA LEU A 649 -21.84 2.34 -16.40
C LEU A 649 -23.28 2.87 -16.34
N GLY A 650 -24.14 2.15 -15.62
CA GLY A 650 -25.58 2.47 -15.54
C GLY A 650 -26.39 1.28 -15.06
N ASN A 651 -27.59 1.55 -14.56
CA ASN A 651 -28.51 0.51 -14.09
C ASN A 651 -28.88 -0.46 -15.22
N GLN A 652 -29.26 -1.68 -14.85
CA GLN A 652 -29.70 -2.68 -15.83
C GLN A 652 -30.94 -2.18 -16.58
N GLY A 653 -30.97 -2.35 -17.90
CA GLY A 653 -32.14 -2.03 -18.73
C GLY A 653 -32.24 -0.58 -19.23
N VAL A 654 -31.32 0.32 -18.89
CA VAL A 654 -31.36 1.75 -19.31
C VAL A 654 -31.01 2.01 -20.79
N GLY A 655 -30.79 0.96 -21.58
CA GLY A 655 -30.57 1.07 -23.02
C GLY A 655 -29.12 1.34 -23.46
N LYS A 656 -28.10 1.08 -22.63
CA LYS A 656 -26.67 1.26 -22.98
C LYS A 656 -26.30 0.69 -24.35
N ASN A 657 -26.73 -0.54 -24.61
CA ASN A 657 -26.50 -1.23 -25.88
C ASN A 657 -27.21 -0.52 -27.03
N LYS A 658 -28.46 -0.07 -26.84
CA LYS A 658 -29.21 0.68 -27.85
C LYS A 658 -28.58 2.02 -28.21
N ILE A 659 -27.96 2.69 -27.24
CA ILE A 659 -27.25 3.96 -27.45
C ILE A 659 -26.04 3.72 -28.36
N VAL A 660 -25.23 2.70 -28.06
CA VAL A 660 -24.09 2.35 -28.92
C VAL A 660 -24.57 1.84 -30.30
N ASP A 661 -25.72 1.15 -30.39
CA ASP A 661 -26.27 0.73 -31.68
C ASP A 661 -26.66 1.93 -32.54
N ARG A 662 -27.33 2.91 -31.92
CA ARG A 662 -27.70 4.15 -32.58
C ARG A 662 -26.46 4.92 -33.03
N LEU A 663 -25.43 4.96 -32.19
CA LEU A 663 -24.16 5.57 -32.52
C LEU A 663 -23.51 4.96 -33.76
N CYS A 664 -23.40 3.64 -33.80
CA CYS A 664 -22.87 2.89 -34.92
C CYS A 664 -23.65 3.17 -36.21
N GLN A 665 -24.98 3.25 -36.14
CA GLN A 665 -25.84 3.65 -37.27
C GLN A 665 -25.55 5.07 -37.76
N GLU A 666 -25.38 6.03 -36.84
CA GLU A 666 -25.10 7.43 -37.17
C GLU A 666 -23.74 7.58 -37.85
N VAL A 667 -22.71 6.93 -37.31
CA VAL A 667 -21.32 6.94 -37.82
C VAL A 667 -21.18 6.17 -39.13
N GLY A 668 -22.13 5.28 -39.45
CA GLY A 668 -22.09 4.45 -40.66
C GLY A 668 -21.27 3.16 -40.49
N VAL A 669 -20.92 2.81 -39.25
CA VAL A 669 -20.28 1.55 -38.89
C VAL A 669 -21.38 0.53 -38.62
N ASN A 670 -21.63 -0.35 -39.58
CA ASN A 670 -22.68 -1.37 -39.45
C ASN A 670 -22.15 -2.70 -38.85
N ASN A 671 -20.83 -2.82 -38.62
CA ASN A 671 -20.22 -4.04 -38.05
C ASN A 671 -20.11 -3.94 -36.53
N ARG A 672 -21.22 -4.16 -35.84
CA ARG A 672 -21.18 -4.29 -34.40
C ARG A 672 -21.25 -5.74 -33.96
N HIS A 673 -20.44 -6.03 -32.96
CA HIS A 673 -20.23 -7.35 -32.44
C HIS A 673 -20.48 -7.33 -30.92
N TYR A 674 -21.47 -8.12 -30.50
CA TYR A 674 -21.88 -8.25 -29.10
C TYR A 674 -21.22 -9.45 -28.46
N LEU A 675 -20.23 -9.22 -27.62
CA LEU A 675 -19.64 -10.26 -26.80
C LEU A 675 -20.39 -10.31 -25.47
N ASP A 676 -21.25 -11.30 -25.28
CA ASP A 676 -21.82 -11.56 -23.94
C ASP A 676 -20.69 -12.03 -23.02
N PHE A 677 -20.63 -11.46 -21.82
CA PHE A 677 -19.60 -11.80 -20.85
C PHE A 677 -19.75 -13.25 -20.36
N GLU A 678 -20.96 -13.80 -20.27
CA GLU A 678 -21.12 -15.21 -19.89
C GLU A 678 -20.73 -16.14 -21.04
N ASP A 679 -21.05 -15.80 -22.29
CA ASP A 679 -20.56 -16.54 -23.47
C ASP A 679 -19.05 -16.44 -23.61
N PHE A 680 -18.46 -15.27 -23.35
CA PHE A 680 -17.02 -15.10 -23.34
C PHE A 680 -16.36 -15.82 -22.17
N ARG A 681 -16.98 -15.81 -20.98
CA ARG A 681 -16.51 -16.58 -19.84
C ARG A 681 -16.63 -18.07 -20.09
N CYS A 682 -17.71 -18.51 -20.75
CA CYS A 682 -17.92 -19.88 -21.19
C CYS A 682 -16.89 -20.27 -22.24
N PHE A 683 -16.66 -19.43 -23.25
CA PHE A 683 -15.58 -19.54 -24.23
C PHE A 683 -14.23 -19.69 -23.53
N VAL A 684 -13.84 -18.76 -22.65
CA VAL A 684 -12.58 -18.81 -21.89
C VAL A 684 -12.52 -20.06 -21.01
N LYS A 685 -13.63 -20.47 -20.39
CA LYS A 685 -13.70 -21.70 -19.59
C LYS A 685 -13.53 -22.95 -20.46
N LEU A 686 -14.25 -23.04 -21.58
CA LEU A 686 -14.21 -24.13 -22.56
C LEU A 686 -12.82 -24.26 -23.18
N PHE A 687 -12.20 -23.14 -23.53
CA PHE A 687 -10.79 -23.06 -23.90
C PHE A 687 -9.87 -23.61 -22.82
N LYS A 688 -10.13 -23.27 -21.56
CA LYS A 688 -9.34 -23.72 -20.40
C LYS A 688 -9.60 -25.19 -20.01
N THR A 689 -10.70 -25.80 -20.45
CA THR A 689 -11.13 -27.14 -19.99
C THR A 689 -11.14 -28.24 -21.05
N LEU A 690 -11.34 -27.93 -22.34
CA LEU A 690 -11.54 -28.94 -23.39
C LEU A 690 -10.67 -28.68 -24.63
N ARG A 691 -9.80 -29.64 -24.95
CA ARG A 691 -8.71 -29.53 -25.96
C ARG A 691 -9.16 -29.46 -27.42
N GLU A 692 -10.23 -30.17 -27.76
CA GLU A 692 -10.76 -30.28 -29.14
C GLU A 692 -11.37 -28.96 -29.64
N ILE A 693 -11.77 -28.13 -28.68
CA ILE A 693 -12.48 -26.88 -28.87
C ILE A 693 -11.51 -25.77 -29.30
N ASP A 694 -10.34 -25.64 -28.66
CA ASP A 694 -9.35 -24.64 -29.07
C ASP A 694 -8.77 -24.90 -30.48
N ALA A 695 -8.53 -26.16 -30.84
CA ALA A 695 -8.09 -26.53 -32.19
C ALA A 695 -9.12 -26.14 -33.27
N LEU A 696 -10.41 -26.30 -32.97
CA LEU A 696 -11.50 -25.84 -33.84
C LEU A 696 -11.46 -24.31 -33.99
N TYR A 697 -11.29 -23.56 -32.91
CA TYR A 697 -11.19 -22.11 -32.99
C TYR A 697 -9.96 -21.63 -33.76
N ASN A 698 -8.78 -22.22 -33.55
CA ASN A 698 -7.56 -21.83 -34.26
C ASN A 698 -7.62 -22.19 -35.74
N TYR A 699 -8.26 -23.30 -36.10
CA TYR A 699 -8.61 -23.61 -37.49
C TYR A 699 -9.52 -22.54 -38.11
N LEU A 700 -10.51 -22.05 -37.34
CA LEU A 700 -11.38 -20.96 -37.77
C LEU A 700 -10.63 -19.60 -37.81
N LYS A 701 -9.64 -19.38 -36.93
CA LYS A 701 -8.88 -18.14 -36.77
C LYS A 701 -7.83 -17.91 -37.86
N GLY A 702 -7.29 -18.99 -38.44
CA GLY A 702 -6.22 -18.91 -39.42
C GLY A 702 -4.95 -18.29 -38.82
N THR A 703 -4.31 -17.35 -39.53
CA THR A 703 -3.05 -16.69 -39.12
C THR A 703 -3.24 -15.41 -38.30
N SER A 704 -4.47 -15.02 -37.98
CA SER A 704 -4.74 -13.78 -37.25
C SER A 704 -4.27 -13.91 -35.80
N GLN A 705 -3.40 -13.01 -35.34
CA GLN A 705 -3.00 -12.95 -33.93
C GLN A 705 -4.02 -12.21 -33.05
N TYR A 706 -4.86 -11.38 -33.66
CA TYR A 706 -5.86 -10.58 -32.95
C TYR A 706 -7.17 -11.34 -32.74
N PHE A 707 -7.94 -10.91 -31.74
CA PHE A 707 -9.30 -11.41 -31.52
C PHE A 707 -10.19 -10.97 -32.69
N ASP A 708 -10.83 -11.94 -33.35
CA ASP A 708 -11.80 -11.70 -34.40
C ASP A 708 -13.16 -12.24 -33.95
N PHE A 709 -14.14 -11.36 -33.89
CA PHE A 709 -15.45 -11.72 -33.37
C PHE A 709 -16.26 -12.61 -34.33
N ALA A 710 -16.08 -12.50 -35.65
CA ALA A 710 -16.75 -13.38 -36.60
C ALA A 710 -16.30 -14.83 -36.41
N ILE A 711 -15.00 -15.02 -36.15
CA ILE A 711 -14.38 -16.31 -35.84
C ILE A 711 -14.92 -16.83 -34.49
N PHE A 712 -14.97 -15.98 -33.46
CA PHE A 712 -15.62 -16.30 -32.17
C PHE A 712 -17.07 -16.76 -32.33
N LYS A 713 -17.87 -16.04 -33.11
CA LYS A 713 -19.28 -16.39 -33.32
C LYS A 713 -19.47 -17.66 -34.14
N GLN A 714 -18.59 -17.91 -35.11
CA GLN A 714 -18.57 -19.17 -35.87
C GLN A 714 -18.21 -20.35 -34.99
N PHE A 715 -17.33 -20.14 -34.01
CA PHE A 715 -16.91 -21.15 -33.08
C PHE A 715 -17.94 -21.44 -31.96
N MET A 716 -18.63 -20.41 -31.46
CA MET A 716 -19.67 -20.59 -30.43
C MET A 716 -20.96 -21.22 -30.97
N ARG A 717 -21.12 -21.29 -32.30
CA ARG A 717 -22.20 -21.99 -33.01
C ARG A 717 -21.83 -23.44 -33.26
#